data_AF-A0A524EFD6-F1
#
_entry.id   AF-A0A524EFD6-F1
#
_cell.length_a   1.000
_cell.length_b   1.000
_cell.length_c   1.000
_cell.angle_alpha   90.00
_cell.angle_beta   90.00
_cell.angle_gamma   90.00
#
_symmetry.space_group_name_H-M   'P 1'
#
loop_
_entity.id
_entity.type
_entity.pdbx_description
1 polymer ?
#
loop_
_entity_poly.entity_id
_entity_poly.type
_entity_poly.pdbx_seq_one_letter_code
_entity_poly.pdbx_strand_id
1 'polypeptide(L)'
;MNKKRIAFVLVLVAAMSLSLCFAPMAPVRTVERNAPPDFTPEEVEEINNYYDMVSQPNFVPEVHPTLAAWQGGSDISNKVVMRDGSPSVLIYGTPWMNMDKIDSIVEIDWKVNLKAFWIIKAVLPSVESLDFLLDVDGVSTIAADEKAFATDDLNKVLDQAPPSLPEIGTDMANINDQVNANAGSAVGYDGTGVVVGHVDTGVDFGHPALQNAYSMDSYDPTGYGLVPTNYHGNMTNVDNVTEWLAEGNLLTYEMGGNYYLNVTGWDPVVNNLGAGRHLMGLLPPYGDGYPYGSTVGFIGLYEWAYGVNNVSEFVYHELWKDWQIPAPNEAGLNLVGNYSFGWAFQQRNGPYAKVFAPMVVLNGTGNTQHVVVDWEGAEGWTAMWNGAIWYEDMDLNTTADRDEVKALFDWNFTDDFYDGGLFNMANPIMTVDYSGDGVDDFSLGAFGHVWDPGFFDDEQVFKAFRSDGDAIALYFDHGTHGTATAAHVAANDTTTWYYDPDNNQTIALEGVAPNATLISVASITAGARLNGHLWVCGFDYDETTKEFYYSGNHESDLTTNSWGWITTLFSEFDYLSFTWTILSVPDYLHEDYPGVLHVCSAGNEGAGFMTIGPPGASAATLTVGASPESQWLEYLYGPTQPYEGP
;
A
#
# COMPACT_ATOMS: atom_id res chain seq x y z
N MET A 1 -3.88 -41.86 52.63
CA MET A 1 -4.39 -40.50 52.91
C MET A 1 -5.80 -40.61 53.50
N ASN A 2 -6.12 -39.95 54.62
CA ASN A 2 -7.45 -40.04 55.28
C ASN A 2 -8.54 -39.47 54.35
N LYS A 3 -9.71 -40.11 54.24
CA LYS A 3 -10.83 -39.69 53.38
C LYS A 3 -11.22 -38.21 53.55
N LYS A 4 -11.00 -37.65 54.75
CA LYS A 4 -11.19 -36.22 55.04
C LYS A 4 -10.20 -35.30 54.32
N ARG A 5 -8.95 -35.74 54.10
CA ARG A 5 -7.94 -34.97 53.34
C ARG A 5 -8.19 -35.02 51.84
N ILE A 6 -8.70 -36.14 51.31
CA ILE A 6 -9.09 -36.24 49.89
C ILE A 6 -10.29 -35.33 49.60
N ALA A 7 -11.30 -35.33 50.48
CA ALA A 7 -12.44 -34.42 50.36
C ALA A 7 -12.02 -32.95 50.44
N PHE A 8 -11.08 -32.61 51.33
CA PHE A 8 -10.55 -31.24 51.45
C PHE A 8 -9.77 -30.82 50.21
N VAL A 9 -8.94 -31.70 49.64
CA VAL A 9 -8.21 -31.43 48.39
C VAL A 9 -9.17 -31.31 47.21
N LEU A 10 -10.21 -32.14 47.10
CA LEU A 10 -11.22 -32.02 46.04
C LEU A 10 -12.07 -30.75 46.18
N VAL A 11 -12.36 -30.31 47.40
CA VAL A 11 -13.04 -29.02 47.64
C VAL A 11 -12.11 -27.84 47.29
N LEU A 12 -10.81 -27.93 47.57
CA LEU A 12 -9.84 -26.92 47.15
C LEU A 12 -9.67 -26.88 45.64
N VAL A 13 -9.58 -28.03 44.97
CA VAL A 13 -9.51 -28.11 43.51
C VAL A 13 -10.79 -27.58 42.88
N ALA A 14 -11.97 -27.91 43.43
CA ALA A 14 -13.25 -27.36 42.98
C ALA A 14 -13.37 -25.85 43.23
N ALA A 15 -12.87 -25.35 44.36
CA ALA A 15 -12.85 -23.91 44.67
C ALA A 15 -11.87 -23.15 43.77
N MET A 16 -10.72 -23.74 43.44
CA MET A 16 -9.72 -23.16 42.54
C MET A 16 -10.17 -23.21 41.06
N SER A 17 -10.91 -24.25 40.66
CA SER A 17 -11.53 -24.31 39.32
C SER A 17 -12.74 -23.39 39.21
N LEU A 18 -13.53 -23.21 40.29
CA LEU A 18 -14.56 -22.16 40.35
C LEU A 18 -13.95 -20.75 40.31
N SER A 19 -12.81 -20.49 40.96
CA SER A 19 -12.14 -19.18 40.84
C SER A 19 -11.54 -18.91 39.47
N LEU A 20 -11.24 -19.95 38.68
CA LEU A 20 -10.83 -19.81 37.27
C LEU A 20 -12.04 -19.60 36.34
N CYS A 21 -13.22 -20.12 36.69
CA CYS A 21 -14.48 -19.74 36.02
C CYS A 21 -14.97 -18.33 36.41
N PHE A 22 -14.44 -17.77 37.49
CA PHE A 22 -14.55 -16.37 37.88
C PHE A 22 -13.19 -15.69 37.75
N ALA A 23 -12.52 -15.84 36.59
CA ALA A 23 -11.70 -14.73 36.10
C ALA A 23 -12.52 -13.46 36.38
N PRO A 24 -11.94 -12.40 36.96
CA PRO A 24 -12.68 -11.17 37.06
C PRO A 24 -13.07 -10.83 35.63
N MET A 25 -14.34 -11.06 35.30
CA MET A 25 -15.15 -10.04 34.66
C MET A 25 -15.03 -8.83 35.59
N ALA A 26 -13.84 -8.21 35.62
CA ALA A 26 -13.78 -6.79 35.62
C ALA A 26 -14.79 -6.46 34.53
N PRO A 27 -15.91 -5.78 34.86
CA PRO A 27 -16.68 -5.21 33.78
C PRO A 27 -15.63 -4.55 32.88
N VAL A 28 -15.62 -4.91 31.59
CA VAL A 28 -15.14 -3.96 30.58
C VAL A 28 -15.79 -2.69 31.05
N ARG A 29 -14.99 -1.81 31.64
CA ARG A 29 -15.51 -0.60 32.25
C ARG A 29 -16.06 0.06 31.00
N THR A 30 -17.37 -0.03 30.83
CA THR A 30 -18.11 0.93 30.04
C THR A 30 -17.81 2.18 30.84
N VAL A 31 -16.70 2.82 30.47
CA VAL A 31 -16.43 4.17 30.86
C VAL A 31 -17.68 4.84 30.37
N GLU A 32 -18.58 5.22 31.29
CA GLU A 32 -19.59 6.23 30.96
C GLU A 32 -18.81 7.25 30.15
N ARG A 33 -19.22 7.58 28.91
CA ARG A 33 -18.59 8.65 28.14
C ARG A 33 -18.50 9.80 29.14
N ASN A 34 -17.31 10.02 29.69
CA ASN A 34 -17.02 11.29 30.33
C ASN A 34 -17.29 12.31 29.23
N ALA A 35 -17.57 13.55 29.59
CA ALA A 35 -17.51 14.60 28.58
C ALA A 35 -16.22 14.36 27.75
N PRO A 36 -16.32 14.31 26.42
CA PRO A 36 -15.17 14.05 25.56
C PRO A 36 -14.02 14.90 26.07
N PRO A 37 -12.79 14.36 26.18
CA PRO A 37 -11.66 15.19 26.53
C PRO A 37 -11.57 16.31 25.50
N ASP A 38 -11.85 17.53 25.93
CA ASP A 38 -11.52 18.74 25.17
C ASP A 38 -10.00 18.82 25.04
N PHE A 39 -9.52 19.58 24.04
CA PHE A 39 -8.10 19.95 23.99
C PHE A 39 -7.61 20.44 25.35
N THR A 40 -6.42 19.98 25.70
CA THR A 40 -5.67 20.49 26.84
C THR A 40 -5.41 22.00 26.66
N PRO A 41 -5.24 22.76 27.76
CA PRO A 41 -4.86 24.17 27.67
C PRO A 41 -3.61 24.40 26.81
N GLU A 42 -2.65 23.47 26.87
CA GLU A 42 -1.44 23.48 26.06
C GLU A 42 -1.77 23.36 24.56
N GLU A 43 -2.58 22.40 24.14
CA GLU A 43 -2.98 22.23 22.73
C GLU A 43 -3.79 23.45 22.22
N VAL A 44 -4.64 24.04 23.07
CA VAL A 44 -5.36 25.28 22.72
C VAL A 44 -4.39 26.45 22.56
N GLU A 45 -3.37 26.56 23.41
CA GLU A 45 -2.33 27.58 23.30
C GLU A 45 -1.53 27.43 22.00
N GLU A 46 -1.17 26.19 21.64
CA GLU A 46 -0.47 25.89 20.39
C GLU A 46 -1.28 26.30 19.14
N ILE A 47 -2.58 26.01 19.09
CA ILE A 47 -3.47 26.46 18.01
C ILE A 47 -3.54 27.99 17.93
N ASN A 48 -3.64 28.67 19.08
CA ASN A 48 -3.67 30.13 19.10
C ASN A 48 -2.34 30.76 18.68
N ASN A 49 -1.22 30.16 19.05
CA ASN A 49 0.11 30.61 18.63
C ASN A 49 0.27 30.51 17.11
N TYR A 50 -0.23 29.44 16.50
CA TYR A 50 -0.29 29.30 15.05
C TYR A 50 -1.11 30.43 14.40
N TYR A 51 -2.29 30.74 14.93
CA TYR A 51 -3.12 31.85 14.43
C TYR A 51 -2.45 33.21 14.56
N ASP A 52 -1.82 33.48 15.70
CA ASP A 52 -1.09 34.73 15.95
C ASP A 52 0.12 34.87 15.03
N MET A 53 0.79 33.76 14.70
CA MET A 53 1.91 33.73 13.75
C MET A 53 1.44 34.07 12.33
N VAL A 54 0.44 33.36 11.81
CA VAL A 54 -0.05 33.58 10.43
C VAL A 54 -0.68 34.97 10.26
N SER A 55 -1.25 35.53 11.33
CA SER A 55 -1.87 36.87 11.31
C SER A 55 -0.87 38.03 11.40
N GLN A 56 0.45 37.79 11.49
CA GLN A 56 1.42 38.88 11.54
C GLN A 56 1.46 39.67 10.21
N PRO A 57 1.54 41.02 10.23
CA PRO A 57 1.52 41.83 9.00
C PRO A 57 2.63 41.56 7.98
N ASN A 58 3.72 40.93 8.41
CA ASN A 58 4.86 40.56 7.55
C ASN A 58 5.09 39.04 7.54
N PHE A 59 4.06 38.27 7.89
CA PHE A 59 4.12 36.81 7.76
C PHE A 59 4.34 36.45 6.29
N VAL A 60 5.21 35.48 6.06
CA VAL A 60 5.48 34.92 4.74
C VAL A 60 5.30 33.42 4.89
N PRO A 61 4.45 32.78 4.07
CA PRO A 61 4.26 31.34 4.15
C PRO A 61 5.57 30.57 3.96
N GLU A 62 5.75 29.49 4.71
CA GLU A 62 6.92 28.63 4.55
C GLU A 62 6.77 27.75 3.30
N VAL A 63 7.84 27.59 2.53
CA VAL A 63 7.85 26.80 1.29
C VAL A 63 8.85 25.67 1.42
N HIS A 64 8.43 24.46 1.07
CA HIS A 64 9.30 23.30 1.10
C HIS A 64 10.55 23.48 0.23
N PRO A 65 11.75 23.07 0.68
CA PRO A 65 13.00 23.33 -0.05
C PRO A 65 13.01 22.75 -1.46
N THR A 66 12.36 21.60 -1.67
CA THR A 66 12.20 20.99 -3.00
C THR A 66 11.42 21.90 -3.95
N LEU A 67 10.35 22.55 -3.49
CA LEU A 67 9.56 23.49 -4.30
C LEU A 67 10.33 24.79 -4.54
N ALA A 68 11.06 25.28 -3.54
CA ALA A 68 11.95 26.44 -3.71
C ALA A 68 13.07 26.16 -4.74
N ALA A 69 13.61 24.93 -4.76
CA ALA A 69 14.58 24.51 -5.77
C ALA A 69 13.98 24.45 -7.19
N TRP A 70 12.72 24.00 -7.31
CA TRP A 70 11.97 24.01 -8.56
C TRP A 70 11.70 25.43 -9.06
N GLN A 71 11.30 26.35 -8.16
CA GLN A 71 11.19 27.77 -8.47
C GLN A 71 12.53 28.37 -8.95
N GLY A 72 13.66 27.85 -8.44
CA GLY A 72 15.00 28.16 -8.91
C GLY A 72 15.42 27.50 -10.24
N GLY A 73 14.55 26.69 -10.86
CA GLY A 73 14.78 26.02 -12.15
C GLY A 73 15.33 24.59 -12.06
N SER A 74 15.32 23.97 -10.88
CA SER A 74 15.74 22.57 -10.71
C SER A 74 14.66 21.59 -11.17
N ASP A 75 15.07 20.47 -11.76
CA ASP A 75 14.16 19.33 -11.98
C ASP A 75 13.93 18.59 -10.64
N ILE A 76 12.67 18.39 -10.29
CA ILE A 76 12.22 17.76 -9.04
C ILE A 76 11.33 16.54 -9.28
N SER A 77 11.17 16.10 -10.53
CA SER A 77 10.24 15.05 -10.94
C SER A 77 10.46 13.70 -10.25
N ASN A 78 11.68 13.44 -9.79
CA ASN A 78 12.04 12.24 -9.04
C ASN A 78 11.84 12.36 -7.52
N LYS A 79 11.51 13.55 -7.00
CA LYS A 79 11.34 13.81 -5.56
C LYS A 79 9.90 14.07 -5.16
N VAL A 80 9.08 14.58 -6.08
CA VAL A 80 7.69 14.97 -5.82
C VAL A 80 6.77 14.15 -6.72
N VAL A 81 5.55 13.90 -6.26
CA VAL A 81 4.46 13.39 -7.10
C VAL A 81 4.19 14.39 -8.22
N MET A 82 4.07 13.89 -9.45
CA MET A 82 3.85 14.70 -10.64
C MET A 82 2.54 14.27 -11.30
N ARG A 83 1.74 15.22 -11.77
CA ARG A 83 0.62 14.98 -12.69
C ARG A 83 0.82 15.83 -13.93
N ASP A 84 0.88 15.21 -15.10
CA ASP A 84 1.09 15.88 -16.39
C ASP A 84 2.29 16.84 -16.43
N GLY A 85 3.36 16.49 -15.72
CA GLY A 85 4.58 17.30 -15.62
C GLY A 85 4.50 18.46 -14.60
N SER A 86 3.37 18.63 -13.93
CA SER A 86 3.17 19.59 -12.84
C SER A 86 3.34 18.93 -11.46
N PRO A 87 4.01 19.59 -10.50
CA PRO A 87 4.22 19.02 -9.17
C PRO A 87 2.94 19.11 -8.31
N SER A 88 2.69 18.03 -7.57
CA SER A 88 1.69 17.95 -6.51
C SER A 88 2.22 18.58 -5.21
N VAL A 89 1.35 19.28 -4.48
CA VAL A 89 1.67 20.00 -3.25
C VAL A 89 0.59 19.81 -2.20
N LEU A 90 0.98 20.08 -0.95
CA LEU A 90 0.09 20.19 0.18
C LEU A 90 0.08 21.65 0.67
N ILE A 91 -1.08 22.27 0.71
CA ILE A 91 -1.28 23.64 1.17
C ILE A 91 -1.96 23.59 2.53
N TYR A 92 -1.31 24.21 3.51
CA TYR A 92 -1.81 24.35 4.87
C TYR A 92 -2.16 25.81 5.11
N GLY A 93 -3.29 26.05 5.77
CA GLY A 93 -3.70 27.41 6.07
C GLY A 93 -4.82 27.49 7.09
N THR A 94 -5.02 28.68 7.63
CA THR A 94 -5.99 28.96 8.68
C THR A 94 -7.42 28.64 8.25
N PRO A 95 -8.38 28.50 9.20
CA PRO A 95 -9.78 28.24 8.88
C PRO A 95 -10.44 29.33 8.02
N TRP A 96 -9.88 30.54 8.01
CA TRP A 96 -10.36 31.69 7.23
C TRP A 96 -9.54 31.94 5.95
N MET A 97 -8.65 31.03 5.57
CA MET A 97 -7.92 31.10 4.31
C MET A 97 -8.88 31.26 3.12
N ASN A 98 -8.50 32.09 2.15
CA ASN A 98 -9.35 32.40 1.01
C ASN A 98 -9.40 31.23 0.00
N MET A 99 -10.29 30.27 0.24
CA MET A 99 -10.44 29.06 -0.59
C MET A 99 -10.78 29.36 -2.06
N ASP A 100 -11.65 30.33 -2.33
CA ASP A 100 -12.00 30.75 -3.70
C ASP A 100 -10.76 31.23 -4.46
N LYS A 101 -9.82 31.88 -3.75
CA LYS A 101 -8.56 32.32 -4.35
C LYS A 101 -7.63 31.14 -4.62
N ILE A 102 -7.54 30.16 -3.72
CA ILE A 102 -6.76 28.94 -3.91
C ILE A 102 -7.26 28.19 -5.16
N ASP A 103 -8.57 27.92 -5.24
CA ASP A 103 -9.19 27.21 -6.38
C ASP A 103 -8.97 27.91 -7.72
N SER A 104 -8.78 29.24 -7.72
CA SER A 104 -8.43 30.00 -8.93
C SER A 104 -6.96 29.89 -9.38
N ILE A 105 -6.07 29.36 -8.52
CA ILE A 105 -4.62 29.28 -8.75
C ILE A 105 -4.18 27.85 -9.06
N VAL A 106 -4.76 26.86 -8.38
CA VAL A 106 -4.37 25.46 -8.46
C VAL A 106 -5.52 24.55 -8.82
N GLU A 107 -5.21 23.36 -9.30
CA GLU A 107 -6.20 22.30 -9.42
C GLU A 107 -6.21 21.48 -8.13
N ILE A 108 -7.31 21.58 -7.37
CA ILE A 108 -7.48 20.85 -6.11
C ILE A 108 -7.81 19.38 -6.43
N ASP A 109 -7.08 18.47 -5.78
CA ASP A 109 -7.38 17.04 -5.78
C ASP A 109 -8.36 16.72 -4.65
N TRP A 110 -7.96 17.06 -3.42
CA TRP A 110 -8.79 16.92 -2.24
C TRP A 110 -8.44 17.98 -1.20
N LYS A 111 -9.38 18.22 -0.29
CA LYS A 111 -9.20 19.10 0.86
C LYS A 111 -9.90 18.54 2.08
N VAL A 112 -9.44 18.93 3.26
CA VAL A 112 -10.09 18.61 4.53
C VAL A 112 -10.04 19.81 5.46
N ASN A 113 -11.16 20.06 6.13
CA ASN A 113 -11.25 21.06 7.18
C ASN A 113 -11.11 20.36 8.53
N LEU A 114 -9.96 20.50 9.17
CA LEU A 114 -9.73 19.96 10.51
C LEU A 114 -10.26 20.87 11.62
N LYS A 115 -11.12 21.85 11.28
CA LYS A 115 -11.64 22.97 12.10
C LYS A 115 -10.57 23.95 12.57
N ALA A 116 -9.41 23.46 12.99
CA ALA A 116 -8.27 24.27 13.38
C ALA A 116 -7.52 24.85 12.18
N PHE A 117 -7.47 24.14 11.06
CA PHE A 117 -6.87 24.59 9.81
C PHE A 117 -7.36 23.73 8.63
N TRP A 118 -7.09 24.20 7.42
CA TRP A 118 -7.31 23.46 6.19
C TRP A 118 -6.04 22.75 5.74
N ILE A 119 -6.20 21.55 5.20
CA ILE A 119 -5.20 20.85 4.40
C ILE A 119 -5.78 20.66 3.00
N ILE A 120 -5.01 21.02 1.97
CA ILE A 120 -5.41 20.88 0.57
C ILE A 120 -4.29 20.16 -0.17
N LYS A 121 -4.60 19.06 -0.86
CA LYS A 121 -3.73 18.52 -1.91
C LYS A 121 -4.14 19.11 -3.25
N ALA A 122 -3.17 19.62 -3.98
CA ALA A 122 -3.41 20.26 -5.27
C ALA A 122 -2.20 20.11 -6.20
N VAL A 123 -2.42 20.34 -7.49
CA VAL A 123 -1.36 20.37 -8.51
C VAL A 123 -1.04 21.80 -8.90
N LEU A 124 0.25 22.14 -8.93
CA LEU A 124 0.74 23.46 -9.33
C LEU A 124 0.91 23.52 -10.86
N PRO A 125 0.12 24.35 -11.58
CA PRO A 125 0.24 24.41 -13.03
C PRO A 125 1.50 25.15 -13.49
N SER A 126 2.09 26.03 -12.67
CA SER A 126 3.34 26.72 -12.99
C SER A 126 4.08 27.23 -11.76
N VAL A 127 5.34 27.67 -11.96
CA VAL A 127 6.13 28.32 -10.91
C VAL A 127 5.47 29.60 -10.41
N GLU A 128 4.85 30.38 -11.31
CA GLU A 128 4.11 31.60 -10.93
C GLU A 128 2.91 31.29 -10.03
N SER A 129 2.34 30.09 -10.15
CA SER A 129 1.23 29.66 -9.30
C SER A 129 1.68 29.51 -7.84
N LEU A 130 2.92 29.05 -7.61
CA LEU A 130 3.53 29.03 -6.29
C LEU A 130 3.63 30.45 -5.72
N ASP A 131 4.13 31.42 -6.49
CA ASP A 131 4.22 32.81 -6.05
C ASP A 131 2.85 33.39 -5.67
N PHE A 132 1.82 33.11 -6.47
CA PHE A 132 0.47 33.58 -6.18
C PHE A 132 -0.13 32.97 -4.92
N LEU A 133 0.21 31.72 -4.58
CA LEU A 133 -0.23 31.10 -3.33
C LEU A 133 0.39 31.78 -2.09
N LEU A 134 1.64 32.24 -2.19
CA LEU A 134 2.32 32.92 -1.08
C LEU A 134 1.68 34.27 -0.71
N ASP A 135 0.95 34.87 -1.66
CA ASP A 135 0.22 36.12 -1.46
C ASP A 135 -1.23 35.89 -0.96
N VAL A 136 -1.67 34.65 -0.78
CA VAL A 136 -3.04 34.35 -0.31
C VAL A 136 -3.12 34.45 1.21
N ASP A 137 -4.01 35.33 1.68
CA ASP A 137 -4.28 35.52 3.10
C ASP A 137 -4.73 34.21 3.76
N GLY A 138 -4.12 33.87 4.89
CA GLY A 138 -4.35 32.65 5.66
C GLY A 138 -3.56 31.41 5.21
N VAL A 139 -2.86 31.41 4.07
CA VAL A 139 -1.91 30.34 3.75
C VAL A 139 -0.74 30.40 4.73
N SER A 140 -0.37 29.28 5.34
CA SER A 140 0.75 29.20 6.28
C SER A 140 1.96 28.48 5.70
N THR A 141 1.73 27.36 5.02
CA THR A 141 2.81 26.50 4.50
C THR A 141 2.40 25.85 3.20
N ILE A 142 3.36 25.74 2.28
CA ILE A 142 3.23 24.96 1.04
C ILE A 142 4.29 23.86 1.06
N ALA A 143 3.87 22.64 1.35
CA ALA A 143 4.71 21.46 1.37
C ALA A 143 4.71 20.73 0.02
N ALA A 144 5.82 20.04 -0.31
CA ALA A 144 5.85 19.16 -1.46
C ALA A 144 5.08 17.86 -1.15
N ASP A 145 4.35 17.32 -2.13
CA ASP A 145 3.86 15.94 -2.05
C ASP A 145 5.03 14.97 -2.33
N GLU A 146 5.91 14.82 -1.35
CA GLU A 146 7.17 14.11 -1.51
C GLU A 146 6.97 12.61 -1.66
N LYS A 147 7.76 12.00 -2.55
CA LYS A 147 7.87 10.55 -2.69
C LYS A 147 8.76 9.99 -1.58
N ALA A 148 8.32 8.93 -0.91
CA ALA A 148 9.10 8.25 0.13
C ALA A 148 10.37 7.56 -0.41
N PHE A 149 10.39 7.22 -1.71
CA PHE A 149 11.53 6.61 -2.38
C PHE A 149 12.03 7.53 -3.49
N ALA A 150 12.94 8.46 -3.18
CA ALA A 150 13.72 9.13 -4.21
C ALA A 150 14.82 8.18 -4.73
N THR A 151 15.23 8.30 -6.00
CA THR A 151 16.39 7.57 -6.55
C THR A 151 17.65 7.73 -5.70
N ASP A 152 17.78 8.85 -4.98
CA ASP A 152 18.91 9.12 -4.09
C ASP A 152 18.84 8.30 -2.79
N ASP A 153 17.65 7.95 -2.30
CA ASP A 153 17.48 7.15 -1.08
C ASP A 153 17.71 5.67 -1.34
N LEU A 154 17.37 5.17 -2.53
CA LEU A 154 17.75 3.83 -2.99
C LEU A 154 19.28 3.65 -3.03
N ASN A 155 20.03 4.71 -3.36
CA ASN A 155 21.49 4.70 -3.31
C ASN A 155 22.06 4.75 -1.88
N LYS A 156 21.28 5.23 -0.89
CA LYS A 156 21.69 5.22 0.54
C LYS A 156 21.50 3.85 1.19
N VAL A 157 20.62 3.00 0.67
CA VAL A 157 20.42 1.62 1.18
C VAL A 157 21.49 0.65 0.67
N LEU A 158 22.36 1.08 -0.27
CA LEU A 158 23.52 0.31 -0.74
C LEU A 158 24.83 0.64 -0.01
N ASP A 159 24.78 1.46 1.05
CA ASP A 159 25.91 1.58 1.97
C ASP A 159 25.97 0.34 2.87
N GLN A 160 26.63 -0.68 2.32
CA GLN A 160 27.30 -1.79 2.99
C GLN A 160 26.63 -2.23 4.30
N ALA A 161 25.85 -3.32 4.23
CA ALA A 161 25.71 -4.21 5.37
C ALA A 161 27.10 -4.38 6.00
N PRO A 162 27.31 -3.96 7.25
CA PRO A 162 28.63 -4.00 7.85
C PRO A 162 29.16 -5.44 7.77
N PRO A 163 30.45 -5.61 7.46
CA PRO A 163 31.02 -6.94 7.28
C PRO A 163 30.79 -7.78 8.54
N SER A 164 30.09 -8.90 8.35
CA SER A 164 29.95 -10.06 9.24
C SER A 164 30.67 -9.94 10.60
N LEU A 165 30.10 -9.14 11.50
CA LEU A 165 30.16 -9.47 12.91
C LEU A 165 29.21 -10.66 13.12
N PRO A 166 29.42 -11.52 14.13
CA PRO A 166 28.40 -12.50 14.50
C PRO A 166 27.11 -11.71 14.72
N GLU A 167 26.12 -11.92 13.86
CA GLU A 167 24.86 -11.22 13.99
C GLU A 167 24.30 -11.55 15.37
N ILE A 168 24.22 -10.52 16.21
CA ILE A 168 23.32 -10.56 17.35
C ILE A 168 21.94 -10.41 16.71
N GLY A 169 21.37 -11.54 16.29
CA GLY A 169 19.99 -11.59 15.80
C GLY A 169 19.03 -11.31 16.93
N THR A 170 17.93 -10.60 16.64
CA THR A 170 16.78 -10.55 17.53
C THR A 170 16.14 -11.93 17.56
N ASP A 171 15.91 -12.48 18.76
CA ASP A 171 15.21 -13.75 18.92
C ASP A 171 13.70 -13.53 18.70
N MET A 172 13.33 -13.42 17.41
CA MET A 172 11.97 -13.13 16.98
C MET A 172 10.97 -14.20 17.45
N ALA A 173 11.43 -15.42 17.72
CA ALA A 173 10.59 -16.48 18.27
C ALA A 173 10.11 -16.18 19.70
N ASN A 174 10.89 -15.42 20.46
CA ASN A 174 10.63 -15.14 21.88
C ASN A 174 10.01 -13.78 22.14
N ILE A 175 9.87 -12.91 21.13
CA ILE A 175 9.41 -11.53 21.33
C ILE A 175 8.04 -11.45 22.04
N ASN A 176 7.09 -12.31 21.66
CA ASN A 176 5.77 -12.35 22.28
C ASN A 176 5.81 -12.79 23.75
N ASP A 177 6.74 -13.66 24.13
CA ASP A 177 6.95 -14.02 25.54
C ASP A 177 7.57 -12.84 26.31
N GLN A 178 8.50 -12.12 25.70
CA GLN A 178 9.17 -10.97 26.35
C GLN A 178 8.22 -9.80 26.62
N VAL A 179 7.36 -9.47 25.64
CA VAL A 179 6.34 -8.44 25.81
C VAL A 179 5.07 -8.98 26.48
N ASN A 180 5.08 -10.26 26.86
CA ASN A 180 3.99 -10.95 27.55
C ASN A 180 2.66 -10.98 26.73
N ALA A 181 2.76 -10.92 25.40
CA ALA A 181 1.65 -11.05 24.46
C ALA A 181 0.99 -12.43 24.57
N ASN A 182 1.79 -13.51 24.65
CA ASN A 182 1.28 -14.89 24.78
C ASN A 182 0.39 -15.07 26.01
N ALA A 183 0.75 -14.45 27.15
CA ALA A 183 -0.08 -14.48 28.34
C ALA A 183 -1.36 -13.65 28.19
N GLY A 184 -1.32 -12.56 27.42
CA GLY A 184 -2.48 -11.75 27.04
C GLY A 184 -3.46 -12.56 26.19
N SER A 185 -2.99 -13.15 25.09
CA SER A 185 -3.78 -14.02 24.21
C SER A 185 -4.39 -15.20 25.00
N ALA A 186 -3.63 -15.82 25.91
CA ALA A 186 -4.12 -16.93 26.73
C ALA A 186 -5.29 -16.57 27.67
N VAL A 187 -5.52 -15.28 27.95
CA VAL A 187 -6.67 -14.79 28.71
C VAL A 187 -7.70 -14.02 27.86
N GLY A 188 -7.56 -14.06 26.52
CA GLY A 188 -8.50 -13.49 25.55
C GLY A 188 -8.17 -12.10 25.02
N TYR A 189 -6.95 -11.59 25.26
CA TYR A 189 -6.45 -10.35 24.63
C TYR A 189 -5.59 -10.69 23.41
N ASP A 190 -6.22 -11.22 22.37
CA ASP A 190 -5.57 -11.68 21.14
C ASP A 190 -5.87 -10.79 19.92
N GLY A 191 -6.53 -9.65 20.12
CA GLY A 191 -6.97 -8.75 19.06
C GLY A 191 -8.37 -9.02 18.51
N THR A 192 -9.09 -10.04 18.99
CA THR A 192 -10.44 -10.34 18.51
C THR A 192 -11.36 -9.12 18.63
N GLY A 193 -11.91 -8.68 17.48
CA GLY A 193 -12.82 -7.54 17.41
C GLY A 193 -12.14 -6.18 17.42
N VAL A 194 -10.81 -6.13 17.34
CA VAL A 194 -10.00 -4.91 17.19
C VAL A 194 -9.65 -4.72 15.72
N VAL A 195 -9.87 -3.52 15.21
CA VAL A 195 -9.45 -3.07 13.89
C VAL A 195 -8.25 -2.15 14.06
N VAL A 196 -7.12 -2.52 13.47
CA VAL A 196 -5.89 -1.73 13.49
C VAL A 196 -5.68 -1.07 12.14
N GLY A 197 -5.60 0.26 12.13
CA GLY A 197 -5.18 1.05 10.98
C GLY A 197 -3.67 0.91 10.80
N HIS A 198 -3.24 0.16 9.80
CA HIS A 198 -1.83 -0.04 9.50
C HIS A 198 -1.41 0.91 8.38
N VAL A 199 -0.65 1.96 8.71
CA VAL A 199 -0.26 2.99 7.72
C VAL A 199 1.26 2.93 7.49
N ASP A 200 1.67 2.34 6.37
CA ASP A 200 3.08 2.04 6.04
C ASP A 200 3.25 1.88 4.51
N THR A 201 4.26 1.17 4.00
CA THR A 201 4.49 1.00 2.54
C THR A 201 3.40 0.18 1.82
N GLY A 202 2.56 -0.49 2.59
CA GLY A 202 1.48 -1.36 2.16
C GLY A 202 1.52 -2.69 2.92
N VAL A 203 0.64 -3.63 2.60
CA VAL A 203 0.69 -5.01 3.12
C VAL A 203 0.42 -5.98 1.99
N ASP A 204 1.27 -6.98 1.82
CA ASP A 204 1.00 -8.11 0.96
C ASP A 204 0.13 -9.13 1.71
N PHE A 205 -1.19 -8.97 1.57
CA PHE A 205 -2.14 -9.91 2.16
C PHE A 205 -2.13 -11.29 1.49
N GLY A 206 -1.40 -11.48 0.38
CA GLY A 206 -1.16 -12.81 -0.16
C GLY A 206 -0.24 -13.65 0.72
N HIS A 207 0.54 -13.02 1.61
CA HIS A 207 1.34 -13.75 2.58
C HIS A 207 0.44 -14.58 3.51
N PRO A 208 0.59 -15.92 3.63
CA PRO A 208 -0.34 -16.79 4.35
C PRO A 208 -0.60 -16.37 5.81
N ALA A 209 0.44 -15.95 6.52
CA ALA A 209 0.34 -15.45 7.90
C ALA A 209 -0.56 -14.21 8.09
N LEU A 210 -0.87 -13.46 7.02
CA LEU A 210 -1.59 -12.18 7.08
C LEU A 210 -2.97 -12.26 6.41
N GLN A 211 -3.29 -13.33 5.69
CA GLN A 211 -4.58 -13.50 5.01
C GLN A 211 -5.77 -13.41 5.98
N ASN A 212 -5.61 -13.91 7.21
CA ASN A 212 -6.65 -13.85 8.23
C ASN A 212 -6.95 -12.43 8.73
N ALA A 213 -5.96 -11.53 8.62
CA ALA A 213 -6.03 -10.17 9.10
C ALA A 213 -6.54 -9.20 8.02
N TYR A 214 -6.76 -9.67 6.79
CA TYR A 214 -7.20 -8.87 5.67
C TYR A 214 -8.51 -8.11 5.94
N SER A 215 -8.52 -6.82 5.59
CA SER A 215 -9.73 -6.02 5.41
C SER A 215 -9.83 -5.49 4.00
N MET A 216 -11.03 -5.62 3.42
CA MET A 216 -11.42 -5.00 2.15
C MET A 216 -11.47 -3.46 2.24
N ASP A 217 -11.41 -2.90 3.44
CA ASP A 217 -11.32 -1.46 3.64
C ASP A 217 -9.87 -0.94 3.57
N SER A 218 -8.89 -1.82 3.35
CA SER A 218 -7.52 -1.42 2.97
C SER A 218 -7.54 -0.54 1.73
N TYR A 219 -6.64 0.45 1.67
CA TYR A 219 -6.76 1.56 0.75
C TYR A 219 -5.41 1.99 0.18
N ASP A 220 -5.36 2.14 -1.13
CA ASP A 220 -4.25 2.77 -1.84
C ASP A 220 -4.58 4.22 -2.25
N PRO A 221 -4.21 5.22 -1.43
CA PRO A 221 -4.38 6.63 -1.75
C PRO A 221 -3.42 7.15 -2.82
N THR A 222 -2.44 6.36 -3.25
CA THR A 222 -1.49 6.74 -4.31
C THR A 222 -2.06 6.50 -5.70
N GLY A 223 -2.96 5.52 -5.78
CA GLY A 223 -3.53 5.07 -7.03
C GLY A 223 -2.67 4.11 -7.83
N TYR A 224 -1.56 3.64 -7.29
CA TYR A 224 -0.61 2.77 -8.01
C TYR A 224 -1.12 1.35 -8.21
N GLY A 225 -2.04 0.90 -7.35
CA GLY A 225 -2.72 -0.38 -7.44
C GLY A 225 -3.94 -0.39 -8.37
N LEU A 226 -4.29 0.75 -8.98
CA LEU A 226 -5.34 0.80 -9.99
C LEU A 226 -4.85 0.07 -11.24
N VAL A 227 -5.65 -0.89 -11.73
CA VAL A 227 -5.37 -1.61 -12.98
C VAL A 227 -6.42 -1.24 -14.01
N PRO A 228 -6.06 -0.51 -15.08
CA PRO A 228 -6.99 -0.22 -16.17
C PRO A 228 -7.36 -1.51 -16.90
N THR A 229 -8.66 -1.76 -17.07
CA THR A 229 -9.24 -2.91 -17.78
C THR A 229 -10.16 -2.48 -18.92
N ASN A 230 -9.92 -1.29 -19.47
CA ASN A 230 -10.78 -0.59 -20.42
C ASN A 230 -10.67 -1.07 -21.88
N TYR A 231 -10.02 -2.21 -22.14
CA TYR A 231 -10.00 -2.84 -23.46
C TYR A 231 -11.07 -3.93 -23.54
N HIS A 232 -12.08 -3.77 -24.40
CA HIS A 232 -13.19 -4.73 -24.44
C HIS A 232 -13.05 -5.77 -25.54
N GLY A 233 -13.13 -7.06 -25.19
CA GLY A 233 -13.29 -8.15 -26.15
C GLY A 233 -14.75 -8.51 -26.34
N ASN A 234 -15.21 -8.61 -27.58
CA ASN A 234 -16.62 -8.88 -27.87
C ASN A 234 -17.04 -10.31 -27.44
N MET A 235 -18.18 -10.45 -26.74
CA MET A 235 -18.79 -11.77 -26.48
C MET A 235 -19.79 -12.21 -27.57
N THR A 236 -20.27 -11.25 -28.35
CA THR A 236 -21.23 -11.47 -29.44
C THR A 236 -20.69 -10.89 -30.74
N ASN A 237 -21.34 -11.20 -31.86
CA ASN A 237 -20.91 -10.67 -33.15
C ASN A 237 -21.00 -9.14 -33.16
N VAL A 238 -19.90 -8.49 -33.57
CA VAL A 238 -19.81 -7.04 -33.71
C VAL A 238 -20.43 -6.63 -35.06
N ASP A 239 -21.44 -5.75 -35.01
CA ASP A 239 -22.15 -5.27 -36.21
C ASP A 239 -21.27 -4.36 -37.10
N ASN A 240 -20.45 -3.49 -36.49
CA ASN A 240 -19.53 -2.58 -37.18
C ASN A 240 -18.10 -2.71 -36.63
N VAL A 241 -17.35 -3.68 -37.18
CA VAL A 241 -15.98 -3.98 -36.77
C VAL A 241 -15.04 -2.77 -36.88
N THR A 242 -15.24 -1.89 -37.87
CA THR A 242 -14.35 -0.72 -38.06
C THR A 242 -14.52 0.30 -36.94
N GLU A 243 -15.75 0.55 -36.50
CA GLU A 243 -16.04 1.47 -35.41
C GLU A 243 -15.61 0.88 -34.06
N TRP A 244 -15.89 -0.41 -33.84
CA TRP A 244 -15.44 -1.15 -32.65
C TRP A 244 -13.92 -1.06 -32.42
N LEU A 245 -13.13 -1.35 -33.46
CA LEU A 245 -11.67 -1.25 -33.37
C LEU A 245 -11.18 0.20 -33.23
N ALA A 246 -11.93 1.19 -33.75
CA ALA A 246 -11.57 2.60 -33.62
C ALA A 246 -11.78 3.14 -32.20
N GLU A 247 -12.61 2.49 -31.39
CA GLU A 247 -12.79 2.76 -29.96
C GLU A 247 -11.68 2.13 -29.10
N GLY A 248 -10.76 1.36 -29.69
CA GLY A 248 -9.69 0.66 -28.99
C GLY A 248 -10.07 -0.74 -28.52
N ASN A 249 -11.27 -1.22 -28.84
CA ASN A 249 -11.73 -2.55 -28.47
C ASN A 249 -11.04 -3.66 -29.27
N LEU A 250 -11.10 -4.88 -28.75
CA LEU A 250 -10.47 -6.08 -29.28
C LEU A 250 -11.51 -7.04 -29.87
N LEU A 251 -11.06 -7.89 -30.79
CA LEU A 251 -11.90 -8.92 -31.37
C LEU A 251 -11.63 -10.27 -30.74
N THR A 252 -12.70 -11.06 -30.57
CA THR A 252 -12.60 -12.47 -30.21
C THR A 252 -12.96 -13.36 -31.40
N TYR A 253 -12.48 -14.60 -31.39
CA TYR A 253 -12.84 -15.60 -32.39
C TYR A 253 -12.91 -17.01 -31.81
N GLU A 254 -13.67 -17.88 -32.48
CA GLU A 254 -13.76 -19.29 -32.13
C GLU A 254 -12.94 -20.14 -33.12
N MET A 255 -12.11 -21.04 -32.59
CA MET A 255 -11.37 -22.01 -33.39
C MET A 255 -11.36 -23.36 -32.68
N GLY A 256 -11.88 -24.40 -33.33
CA GLY A 256 -11.86 -25.75 -32.77
C GLY A 256 -12.71 -25.96 -31.51
N GLY A 257 -13.67 -25.06 -31.24
CA GLY A 257 -14.49 -25.06 -30.02
C GLY A 257 -13.90 -24.26 -28.85
N ASN A 258 -12.70 -23.69 -29.02
CA ASN A 258 -12.06 -22.79 -28.07
C ASN A 258 -12.25 -21.34 -28.53
N TYR A 259 -12.27 -20.41 -27.57
CA TYR A 259 -12.41 -18.98 -27.81
C TYR A 259 -11.08 -18.28 -27.57
N TYR A 260 -10.76 -17.31 -28.42
CA TYR A 260 -9.48 -16.61 -28.40
C TYR A 260 -9.68 -15.11 -28.47
N LEU A 261 -8.84 -14.37 -27.74
CA LEU A 261 -8.67 -12.94 -27.89
C LEU A 261 -7.63 -12.66 -28.99
N ASN A 262 -8.01 -11.87 -29.99
CA ASN A 262 -7.08 -11.39 -31.01
C ASN A 262 -6.32 -10.17 -30.49
N VAL A 263 -5.00 -10.31 -30.31
CA VAL A 263 -4.13 -9.25 -29.77
C VAL A 263 -3.34 -8.51 -30.86
N THR A 264 -3.67 -8.75 -32.14
CA THR A 264 -2.96 -8.16 -33.28
C THR A 264 -3.06 -6.65 -33.25
N GLY A 265 -1.91 -5.97 -33.11
CA GLY A 265 -1.84 -4.51 -33.08
C GLY A 265 -2.27 -3.89 -31.76
N TRP A 266 -2.53 -4.68 -30.73
CA TRP A 266 -2.82 -4.21 -29.38
C TRP A 266 -1.53 -4.07 -28.57
N ASP A 267 -1.42 -2.98 -27.82
CA ASP A 267 -0.37 -2.74 -26.81
C ASP A 267 -1.03 -2.21 -25.54
N PRO A 268 -1.20 -3.05 -24.49
CA PRO A 268 -1.95 -2.67 -23.31
C PRO A 268 -1.28 -1.53 -22.57
N VAL A 269 -2.11 -0.69 -21.93
CA VAL A 269 -1.65 0.37 -21.03
C VAL A 269 -1.69 -0.17 -19.62
N VAL A 270 -0.57 -0.03 -18.92
CA VAL A 270 -0.45 -0.34 -17.49
C VAL A 270 -0.33 0.94 -16.68
N ASN A 271 -0.71 0.86 -15.42
CA ASN A 271 -0.54 1.96 -14.47
C ASN A 271 0.88 1.98 -13.91
N ASN A 272 1.75 2.78 -14.52
CA ASN A 272 3.13 2.96 -14.06
C ASN A 272 3.20 4.06 -13.00
N LEU A 273 2.82 3.71 -11.77
CA LEU A 273 2.89 4.58 -10.59
C LEU A 273 2.10 5.88 -10.78
N GLY A 274 0.83 5.76 -11.15
CA GLY A 274 -0.10 6.86 -11.36
C GLY A 274 -0.05 7.49 -12.75
N ALA A 275 0.77 6.96 -13.65
CA ALA A 275 0.85 7.40 -15.04
C ALA A 275 0.66 6.22 -16.00
N GLY A 276 -0.20 6.40 -17.02
CA GLY A 276 -0.37 5.42 -18.07
C GLY A 276 0.91 5.21 -18.87
N ARG A 277 1.28 3.95 -19.11
CA ARG A 277 2.38 3.57 -19.99
C ARG A 277 2.03 2.32 -20.78
N HIS A 278 2.41 2.27 -22.04
CA HIS A 278 2.28 1.03 -22.81
C HIS A 278 3.19 -0.07 -22.26
N LEU A 279 2.76 -1.33 -22.33
CA LEU A 279 3.58 -2.45 -21.92
C LEU A 279 4.76 -2.63 -22.89
N MET A 280 4.48 -2.66 -24.19
CA MET A 280 5.46 -3.09 -25.17
C MET A 280 6.23 -1.92 -25.78
N GLY A 281 5.60 -1.07 -26.59
CA GLY A 281 6.26 0.00 -27.36
C GLY A 281 7.51 -0.49 -28.09
N LEU A 282 7.40 -1.59 -28.85
CA LEU A 282 8.51 -2.34 -29.43
C LEU A 282 9.33 -1.54 -30.44
N LEU A 283 10.64 -1.78 -30.52
CA LEU A 283 11.54 -1.11 -31.46
C LEU A 283 11.30 -1.52 -32.93
N PRO A 284 11.61 -0.63 -33.90
CA PRO A 284 11.57 -0.99 -35.32
C PRO A 284 12.45 -2.20 -35.67
N PRO A 285 12.01 -3.11 -36.57
CA PRO A 285 10.80 -3.02 -37.39
C PRO A 285 9.52 -3.60 -36.76
N TYR A 286 9.56 -4.05 -35.50
CA TYR A 286 8.45 -4.77 -34.84
C TYR A 286 7.39 -3.81 -34.29
N GLY A 287 7.81 -2.61 -33.90
CA GLY A 287 6.94 -1.50 -33.56
C GLY A 287 7.58 -0.16 -33.93
N ASP A 288 7.04 0.91 -33.37
CA ASP A 288 7.50 2.29 -33.53
C ASP A 288 8.09 2.84 -32.21
N GLY A 289 8.73 1.99 -31.42
CA GLY A 289 9.24 2.29 -30.08
C GLY A 289 10.46 3.22 -30.00
N TYR A 290 10.86 3.51 -28.75
CA TYR A 290 11.89 4.51 -28.41
C TYR A 290 13.27 4.27 -29.07
N PRO A 291 13.97 5.26 -29.65
CA PRO A 291 13.70 6.70 -29.58
C PRO A 291 12.78 7.21 -30.70
N TYR A 292 12.09 6.36 -31.48
CA TYR A 292 11.31 6.84 -32.65
C TYR A 292 9.96 6.14 -32.91
N GLY A 293 8.90 6.81 -32.43
CA GLY A 293 7.46 6.73 -32.77
C GLY A 293 6.58 7.23 -31.60
N SER A 294 5.24 7.11 -31.69
CA SER A 294 4.29 7.76 -30.73
C SER A 294 3.99 6.95 -29.47
N THR A 295 4.48 5.71 -29.39
CA THR A 295 4.10 4.74 -28.36
C THR A 295 5.29 4.47 -27.42
N VAL A 296 5.31 5.09 -26.24
CA VAL A 296 6.39 4.87 -25.25
C VAL A 296 6.01 3.70 -24.34
N GLY A 297 6.57 2.51 -24.61
CA GLY A 297 6.35 1.30 -23.81
C GLY A 297 7.53 0.90 -22.92
N PHE A 298 7.33 -0.03 -21.98
CA PHE A 298 8.42 -0.56 -21.15
C PHE A 298 9.47 -1.26 -22.02
N ILE A 299 9.07 -2.25 -22.80
CA ILE A 299 10.01 -3.15 -23.47
C ILE A 299 10.97 -2.39 -24.39
N GLY A 300 10.44 -1.60 -25.34
CA GLY A 300 11.31 -0.88 -26.28
C GLY A 300 12.13 0.24 -25.63
N LEU A 301 11.58 0.95 -24.64
CA LEU A 301 12.32 1.99 -23.90
C LEU A 301 13.56 1.40 -23.24
N TYR A 302 13.40 0.29 -22.52
CA TYR A 302 14.48 -0.29 -21.75
C TYR A 302 15.44 -1.12 -22.62
N GLU A 303 14.97 -1.79 -23.67
CA GLU A 303 15.85 -2.37 -24.70
C GLU A 303 16.81 -1.30 -25.26
N TRP A 304 16.29 -0.12 -25.60
CA TRP A 304 17.13 0.97 -26.07
C TRP A 304 18.03 1.56 -24.98
N ALA A 305 17.47 1.85 -23.80
CA ALA A 305 18.16 2.57 -22.74
C ALA A 305 19.28 1.74 -22.09
N TYR A 306 19.05 0.44 -21.93
CA TYR A 306 19.97 -0.49 -21.26
C TYR A 306 20.78 -1.35 -22.25
N GLY A 307 20.44 -1.33 -23.53
CA GLY A 307 21.21 -2.01 -24.58
C GLY A 307 21.01 -3.53 -24.62
N VAL A 308 19.89 -4.01 -24.08
CA VAL A 308 19.50 -5.43 -24.11
C VAL A 308 18.93 -5.75 -25.50
N ASN A 309 19.76 -6.24 -26.41
CA ASN A 309 19.35 -6.42 -27.80
C ASN A 309 18.33 -7.55 -28.01
N ASN A 310 17.46 -7.39 -29.03
CA ASN A 310 16.52 -8.39 -29.54
C ASN A 310 15.33 -8.70 -28.64
N VAL A 311 15.04 -7.84 -27.64
CA VAL A 311 13.86 -8.03 -26.78
C VAL A 311 12.59 -7.81 -27.59
N SER A 312 12.54 -6.73 -28.38
CA SER A 312 11.37 -6.43 -29.22
C SER A 312 11.09 -7.50 -30.26
N GLU A 313 12.15 -8.08 -30.83
CA GLU A 313 12.05 -9.19 -31.77
C GLU A 313 11.45 -10.43 -31.09
N PHE A 314 12.01 -10.79 -29.95
CA PHE A 314 11.59 -11.96 -29.19
C PHE A 314 10.13 -11.84 -28.74
N VAL A 315 9.76 -10.69 -28.17
CA VAL A 315 8.38 -10.43 -27.74
C VAL A 315 7.42 -10.53 -28.92
N TYR A 316 7.72 -9.86 -30.04
CA TYR A 316 6.85 -9.86 -31.21
C TYR A 316 6.66 -11.25 -31.84
N HIS A 317 7.71 -12.06 -31.92
CA HIS A 317 7.67 -13.34 -32.62
C HIS A 317 7.27 -14.52 -31.73
N GLU A 318 7.62 -14.49 -30.45
CA GLU A 318 7.58 -15.66 -29.58
C GLU A 318 6.63 -15.51 -28.39
N LEU A 319 6.42 -14.29 -27.88
CA LEU A 319 5.64 -14.06 -26.65
C LEU A 319 4.27 -13.40 -26.90
N TRP A 320 4.13 -12.49 -27.86
CA TRP A 320 2.87 -11.80 -28.12
C TRP A 320 1.98 -12.63 -29.06
N LYS A 321 1.17 -13.51 -28.47
CA LYS A 321 0.25 -14.41 -29.18
C LYS A 321 -1.19 -14.14 -28.77
N ASP A 322 -2.15 -14.63 -29.56
CA ASP A 322 -3.57 -14.64 -29.18
C ASP A 322 -3.78 -15.57 -27.98
N TRP A 323 -4.62 -15.14 -27.04
CA TRP A 323 -4.81 -15.83 -25.75
C TRP A 323 -6.12 -16.60 -25.78
N GLN A 324 -6.12 -17.84 -25.31
CA GLN A 324 -7.34 -18.60 -25.11
C GLN A 324 -8.11 -18.03 -23.91
N ILE A 325 -9.41 -17.83 -24.06
CA ILE A 325 -10.28 -17.20 -23.05
C ILE A 325 -11.50 -18.06 -22.73
N PRO A 326 -12.11 -17.91 -21.54
CA PRO A 326 -13.33 -18.63 -21.17
C PRO A 326 -14.45 -18.41 -22.17
N ALA A 327 -15.27 -19.43 -22.44
CA ALA A 327 -16.34 -19.34 -23.41
C ALA A 327 -17.42 -18.32 -22.99
N PRO A 328 -18.04 -17.57 -23.93
CA PRO A 328 -19.10 -16.60 -23.58
C PRO A 328 -20.31 -17.22 -22.89
N ASN A 329 -20.55 -18.52 -23.12
CA ASN A 329 -21.67 -19.29 -22.59
C ASN A 329 -21.24 -20.27 -21.49
N GLU A 330 -20.11 -20.02 -20.82
CA GLU A 330 -19.56 -20.92 -19.82
C GLU A 330 -20.56 -21.23 -18.70
N ALA A 331 -20.69 -22.51 -18.36
CA ALA A 331 -21.74 -22.99 -17.48
C ALA A 331 -21.37 -22.73 -16.01
N GLY A 332 -21.99 -21.73 -15.38
CA GLY A 332 -21.85 -21.48 -13.93
C GLY A 332 -21.79 -20.02 -13.52
N LEU A 333 -21.41 -19.11 -14.42
CA LEU A 333 -21.30 -17.67 -14.11
C LEU A 333 -22.36 -16.79 -14.78
N ASN A 334 -23.12 -17.31 -15.74
CA ASN A 334 -24.09 -16.54 -16.54
C ASN A 334 -23.47 -15.20 -17.01
N LEU A 335 -22.37 -15.28 -17.76
CA LEU A 335 -21.64 -14.11 -18.21
C LEU A 335 -22.53 -13.19 -19.07
N VAL A 336 -22.36 -11.88 -18.90
CA VAL A 336 -23.11 -10.82 -19.58
C VAL A 336 -22.16 -9.70 -20.01
N GLY A 337 -22.47 -9.00 -21.09
CA GLY A 337 -21.67 -7.87 -21.57
C GLY A 337 -20.52 -8.30 -22.50
N ASN A 338 -19.39 -7.61 -22.42
CA ASN A 338 -18.14 -7.96 -23.10
C ASN A 338 -17.08 -8.34 -22.06
N TYR A 339 -16.00 -8.96 -22.49
CA TYR A 339 -14.81 -9.15 -21.65
C TYR A 339 -14.10 -7.81 -21.48
N SER A 340 -13.58 -7.52 -20.30
CA SER A 340 -12.72 -6.35 -20.04
C SER A 340 -11.30 -6.81 -19.75
N PHE A 341 -10.31 -6.34 -20.49
CA PHE A 341 -8.92 -6.79 -20.41
C PHE A 341 -8.02 -5.68 -19.89
N GLY A 342 -7.10 -6.07 -19.01
CA GLY A 342 -6.12 -5.17 -18.42
C GLY A 342 -4.86 -5.90 -18.01
N TRP A 343 -3.93 -5.12 -17.47
CA TRP A 343 -2.64 -5.63 -17.05
C TRP A 343 -2.22 -4.98 -15.74
N ALA A 344 -2.10 -5.79 -14.69
CA ALA A 344 -1.52 -5.32 -13.45
C ALA A 344 -0.04 -5.03 -13.66
N PHE A 345 0.41 -3.89 -13.14
CA PHE A 345 1.81 -3.56 -12.99
C PHE A 345 2.07 -3.18 -11.55
N GLN A 346 3.08 -3.80 -10.94
CA GLN A 346 3.50 -3.46 -9.59
C GLN A 346 5.01 -3.27 -9.57
N GLN A 347 5.48 -2.14 -9.06
CA GLN A 347 6.90 -1.97 -8.73
C GLN A 347 7.08 -2.14 -7.22
N ARG A 348 7.75 -3.22 -6.83
CA ARG A 348 8.17 -3.50 -5.46
C ARG A 348 9.61 -3.06 -5.31
N ASN A 349 9.94 -2.32 -4.25
CA ASN A 349 11.25 -1.67 -4.09
C ASN A 349 12.22 -2.43 -3.18
N GLY A 350 11.78 -3.47 -2.47
CA GLY A 350 12.63 -4.27 -1.60
C GLY A 350 12.03 -5.64 -1.31
N PRO A 351 12.56 -6.75 -1.85
CA PRO A 351 13.50 -6.79 -2.97
C PRO A 351 12.91 -6.09 -4.20
N TYR A 352 13.77 -5.48 -5.02
CA TYR A 352 13.30 -4.81 -6.23
C TYR A 352 12.68 -5.83 -7.20
N ALA A 353 11.44 -5.61 -7.60
CA ALA A 353 10.81 -6.39 -8.64
C ALA A 353 9.80 -5.53 -9.39
N LYS A 354 9.67 -5.76 -10.69
CA LYS A 354 8.48 -5.32 -11.44
C LYS A 354 7.67 -6.54 -11.83
N VAL A 355 6.44 -6.55 -11.38
CA VAL A 355 5.47 -7.61 -11.66
C VAL A 355 4.55 -7.13 -12.76
N PHE A 356 4.29 -7.99 -13.74
CA PHE A 356 3.34 -7.75 -14.80
C PHE A 356 2.39 -8.94 -14.87
N ALA A 357 1.08 -8.71 -14.79
CA ALA A 357 0.11 -9.80 -14.83
C ALA A 357 -1.04 -9.48 -15.82
N PRO A 358 -1.26 -10.31 -16.84
CA PRO A 358 -2.42 -10.24 -17.71
C PRO A 358 -3.70 -10.57 -16.93
N MET A 359 -4.76 -9.81 -17.15
CA MET A 359 -6.03 -10.02 -16.43
C MET A 359 -7.24 -9.87 -17.36
N VAL A 360 -8.26 -10.69 -17.10
CA VAL A 360 -9.59 -10.55 -17.69
C VAL A 360 -10.64 -10.39 -16.60
N VAL A 361 -11.47 -9.36 -16.75
CA VAL A 361 -12.65 -9.09 -15.93
C VAL A 361 -13.88 -9.65 -16.65
N LEU A 362 -14.62 -10.47 -15.93
CA LEU A 362 -15.82 -11.16 -16.39
C LEU A 362 -17.03 -10.65 -15.62
N ASN A 363 -17.99 -10.09 -16.34
CA ASN A 363 -19.25 -9.62 -15.77
C ASN A 363 -20.28 -10.76 -15.76
N GLY A 364 -20.82 -11.09 -14.60
CA GLY A 364 -21.89 -12.08 -14.39
C GLY A 364 -23.26 -11.42 -14.13
N THR A 365 -24.33 -12.22 -14.20
CA THR A 365 -25.69 -11.72 -13.91
C THR A 365 -25.81 -11.13 -12.51
N GLY A 366 -26.49 -9.99 -12.39
CA GLY A 366 -26.71 -9.34 -11.09
C GLY A 366 -25.55 -8.44 -10.64
N ASN A 367 -24.74 -7.95 -11.59
CA ASN A 367 -23.57 -7.09 -11.36
C ASN A 367 -22.49 -7.77 -10.51
N THR A 368 -22.32 -9.08 -10.68
CA THR A 368 -21.18 -9.80 -10.07
C THR A 368 -20.00 -9.70 -11.01
N GLN A 369 -18.86 -9.20 -10.52
CA GLN A 369 -17.65 -9.10 -11.32
C GLN A 369 -16.62 -10.10 -10.80
N HIS A 370 -15.91 -10.71 -11.72
CA HIS A 370 -14.88 -11.69 -11.45
C HIS A 370 -13.62 -11.33 -12.22
N VAL A 371 -12.47 -11.66 -11.66
CA VAL A 371 -11.18 -11.51 -12.31
C VAL A 371 -10.54 -12.88 -12.46
N VAL A 372 -9.96 -13.11 -13.63
CA VAL A 372 -9.04 -14.22 -13.88
C VAL A 372 -7.70 -13.61 -14.24
N VAL A 373 -6.65 -14.11 -13.60
CA VAL A 373 -5.26 -13.80 -13.90
C VAL A 373 -4.73 -14.96 -14.72
N ASP A 374 -3.97 -14.70 -15.77
CA ASP A 374 -3.15 -15.74 -16.40
C ASP A 374 -1.81 -15.77 -15.64
N TRP A 375 -1.65 -16.79 -14.79
CA TRP A 375 -0.57 -16.86 -13.82
C TRP A 375 0.76 -17.23 -14.49
N GLU A 376 0.74 -18.18 -15.41
CA GLU A 376 1.83 -18.58 -16.30
C GLU A 376 2.38 -17.38 -17.10
N GLY A 377 1.48 -16.57 -17.65
CA GLY A 377 1.77 -15.31 -18.29
C GLY A 377 2.38 -14.31 -17.31
N ALA A 378 1.79 -14.16 -16.12
CA ALA A 378 2.31 -13.27 -15.10
C ALA A 378 3.75 -13.65 -14.68
N GLU A 379 4.02 -14.93 -14.46
CA GLU A 379 5.34 -15.47 -14.17
C GLU A 379 6.30 -15.21 -15.35
N GLY A 380 5.91 -15.57 -16.57
CA GLY A 380 6.73 -15.41 -17.76
C GLY A 380 7.13 -13.96 -18.04
N TRP A 381 6.19 -13.02 -17.95
CA TRP A 381 6.47 -11.59 -18.16
C TRP A 381 7.34 -11.02 -17.04
N THR A 382 7.07 -11.39 -15.79
CA THR A 382 7.83 -10.97 -14.62
C THR A 382 9.25 -11.54 -14.65
N ALA A 383 9.42 -12.81 -14.99
CA ALA A 383 10.70 -13.48 -15.11
C ALA A 383 11.55 -12.87 -16.24
N MET A 384 10.96 -12.66 -17.43
CA MET A 384 11.66 -12.02 -18.54
C MET A 384 12.13 -10.61 -18.16
N TRP A 385 11.25 -9.80 -17.56
CA TRP A 385 11.61 -8.44 -17.22
C TRP A 385 12.71 -8.38 -16.15
N ASN A 386 12.50 -9.06 -15.02
CA ASN A 386 13.45 -8.99 -13.92
C ASN A 386 14.76 -9.70 -14.27
N GLY A 387 14.71 -10.88 -14.90
CA GLY A 387 15.91 -11.65 -15.24
C GLY A 387 16.69 -11.06 -16.42
N ALA A 388 16.03 -10.80 -17.55
CA ALA A 388 16.75 -10.36 -18.75
C ALA A 388 17.06 -8.86 -18.80
N ILE A 389 16.22 -8.00 -18.20
CA ILE A 389 16.34 -6.55 -18.39
C ILE A 389 16.83 -5.82 -17.15
N TRP A 390 16.50 -6.30 -15.95
CA TRP A 390 16.96 -5.68 -14.72
C TRP A 390 18.21 -6.32 -14.12
N TYR A 391 18.16 -7.62 -13.83
CA TYR A 391 19.27 -8.37 -13.22
C TYR A 391 20.31 -8.83 -14.24
N GLU A 392 19.94 -8.88 -15.52
CA GLU A 392 20.79 -9.31 -16.64
C GLU A 392 21.41 -10.71 -16.41
N ASP A 393 20.71 -11.60 -15.69
CA ASP A 393 21.12 -12.99 -15.49
C ASP A 393 20.61 -13.92 -16.61
N MET A 394 19.64 -13.45 -17.41
CA MET A 394 19.19 -14.07 -18.66
C MET A 394 19.66 -13.27 -19.89
N ASP A 395 20.21 -13.94 -20.90
CA ASP A 395 20.61 -13.34 -22.18
C ASP A 395 19.64 -13.75 -23.31
N LEU A 396 18.73 -12.84 -23.66
CA LEU A 396 17.76 -13.03 -24.75
C LEU A 396 18.37 -13.08 -26.15
N ASN A 397 19.71 -13.13 -26.30
CA ASN A 397 20.36 -13.53 -27.54
C ASN A 397 20.59 -15.04 -27.63
N THR A 398 20.46 -15.78 -26.53
CA THR A 398 20.65 -17.22 -26.50
C THR A 398 19.32 -17.95 -26.69
N THR A 399 19.37 -19.09 -27.38
CA THR A 399 18.19 -19.96 -27.51
C THR A 399 17.79 -20.57 -26.18
N ALA A 400 18.74 -20.83 -25.28
CA ALA A 400 18.48 -21.47 -23.99
C ALA A 400 17.59 -20.59 -23.10
N ASP A 401 17.98 -19.33 -22.90
CA ASP A 401 17.24 -18.43 -22.01
C ASP A 401 15.88 -18.03 -22.62
N ARG A 402 15.81 -17.91 -23.96
CA ARG A 402 14.55 -17.73 -24.68
C ARG A 402 13.60 -18.93 -24.49
N ASP A 403 14.12 -20.14 -24.57
CA ASP A 403 13.32 -21.36 -24.38
C ASP A 403 12.86 -21.49 -22.92
N GLU A 404 13.67 -21.05 -21.95
CA GLU A 404 13.31 -20.98 -20.53
C GLU A 404 12.14 -20.01 -20.30
N VAL A 405 12.26 -18.76 -20.76
CA VAL A 405 11.18 -17.77 -20.65
C VAL A 405 9.91 -18.26 -21.37
N LYS A 406 10.03 -18.77 -22.59
CA LYS A 406 8.88 -19.27 -23.37
C LYS A 406 8.19 -20.46 -22.72
N ALA A 407 8.92 -21.30 -21.97
CA ALA A 407 8.37 -22.48 -21.33
C ALA A 407 7.41 -22.15 -20.18
N LEU A 408 7.46 -20.92 -19.67
CA LEU A 408 6.55 -20.43 -18.63
C LEU A 408 5.17 -20.08 -19.20
N PHE A 409 5.06 -19.72 -20.47
CA PHE A 409 3.82 -19.27 -21.09
C PHE A 409 2.99 -20.41 -21.65
N ASP A 410 1.67 -20.33 -21.46
CA ASP A 410 0.68 -21.17 -22.13
C ASP A 410 -0.37 -20.38 -22.95
N TRP A 411 -0.47 -19.06 -22.71
CA TRP A 411 -1.40 -18.13 -23.35
C TRP A 411 -2.86 -18.54 -23.17
N ASN A 412 -3.22 -18.94 -21.94
CA ASN A 412 -4.50 -19.56 -21.66
C ASN A 412 -5.06 -19.05 -20.33
N PHE A 413 -6.21 -18.36 -20.38
CA PHE A 413 -6.94 -17.99 -19.17
C PHE A 413 -7.92 -19.09 -18.70
N THR A 414 -8.08 -20.17 -19.48
CA THR A 414 -9.18 -21.13 -19.23
C THR A 414 -8.86 -22.12 -18.12
N ASP A 415 -7.62 -22.56 -18.01
CA ASP A 415 -7.07 -23.33 -16.88
C ASP A 415 -7.25 -22.55 -15.59
N ASP A 416 -6.75 -21.32 -15.51
CA ASP A 416 -6.86 -20.49 -14.31
C ASP A 416 -8.32 -20.32 -13.87
N PHE A 417 -9.20 -20.14 -14.84
CA PHE A 417 -10.63 -20.06 -14.61
C PHE A 417 -11.19 -21.34 -13.97
N TYR A 418 -10.75 -22.53 -14.39
CA TYR A 418 -11.26 -23.81 -13.89
C TYR A 418 -10.56 -24.31 -12.62
N ASP A 419 -9.32 -23.92 -12.39
CA ASP A 419 -8.49 -24.36 -11.25
C ASP A 419 -8.71 -23.52 -10.00
N GLY A 420 -9.69 -22.60 -10.03
CA GLY A 420 -10.11 -21.82 -8.87
C GLY A 420 -9.50 -20.41 -8.81
N GLY A 421 -8.78 -19.99 -9.85
CA GLY A 421 -8.24 -18.63 -10.06
C GLY A 421 -9.30 -17.57 -10.38
N LEU A 422 -10.53 -17.74 -9.86
CA LEU A 422 -11.63 -16.80 -10.02
C LEU A 422 -11.74 -15.90 -8.79
N PHE A 423 -11.21 -14.69 -8.89
CA PHE A 423 -11.18 -13.70 -7.82
C PHE A 423 -12.41 -12.79 -7.88
N ASN A 424 -12.95 -12.45 -6.71
CA ASN A 424 -14.10 -11.53 -6.57
C ASN A 424 -14.19 -11.04 -5.12
N MET A 425 -15.23 -10.29 -4.77
CA MET A 425 -15.40 -9.77 -3.41
C MET A 425 -15.45 -10.84 -2.30
N ALA A 426 -15.84 -12.08 -2.62
CA ALA A 426 -15.84 -13.21 -1.68
C ALA A 426 -14.53 -14.03 -1.70
N ASN A 427 -13.70 -13.84 -2.72
CA ASN A 427 -12.34 -14.40 -2.84
C ASN A 427 -11.37 -13.28 -3.24
N PRO A 428 -10.98 -12.41 -2.29
CA PRO A 428 -10.40 -11.13 -2.64
C PRO A 428 -8.88 -11.08 -2.65
N ILE A 429 -8.22 -12.12 -2.17
CA ILE A 429 -6.76 -12.22 -2.10
C ILE A 429 -6.30 -12.93 -3.39
N MET A 430 -5.48 -12.26 -4.19
CA MET A 430 -5.04 -12.74 -5.51
C MET A 430 -3.69 -13.43 -5.40
N THR A 431 -3.75 -14.74 -5.17
CA THR A 431 -2.57 -15.59 -5.02
C THR A 431 -2.65 -16.86 -5.84
N VAL A 432 -1.49 -17.48 -6.05
CA VAL A 432 -1.35 -18.80 -6.67
C VAL A 432 -0.24 -19.58 -5.98
N ASP A 433 -0.49 -20.88 -5.79
CA ASP A 433 0.47 -21.89 -5.33
C ASP A 433 0.84 -22.77 -6.53
N TYR A 434 1.98 -22.47 -7.14
CA TYR A 434 2.51 -23.22 -8.29
C TYR A 434 2.98 -24.61 -7.89
N SER A 435 3.47 -24.75 -6.65
CA SER A 435 4.08 -25.98 -6.14
C SER A 435 3.06 -27.02 -5.65
N GLY A 436 1.84 -26.58 -5.34
CA GLY A 436 0.77 -27.37 -4.75
C GLY A 436 1.07 -27.82 -3.32
N ASP A 437 1.94 -27.12 -2.61
CA ASP A 437 2.34 -27.45 -1.24
C ASP A 437 1.45 -26.80 -0.16
N GLY A 438 0.49 -25.97 -0.57
CA GLY A 438 -0.43 -25.23 0.29
C GLY A 438 0.09 -23.88 0.75
N VAL A 439 1.22 -23.40 0.20
CA VAL A 439 1.77 -22.07 0.41
C VAL A 439 1.68 -21.30 -0.91
N ASP A 440 1.12 -20.10 -0.86
CA ASP A 440 1.06 -19.24 -2.04
C ASP A 440 2.48 -18.79 -2.45
N ASP A 441 2.87 -19.12 -3.69
CA ASP A 441 4.17 -18.83 -4.28
C ASP A 441 4.24 -17.42 -4.89
N PHE A 442 3.11 -16.92 -5.37
CA PHE A 442 3.01 -15.64 -6.04
C PHE A 442 1.74 -14.91 -5.63
N SER A 443 1.87 -13.60 -5.41
CA SER A 443 0.80 -12.73 -4.95
C SER A 443 0.74 -11.47 -5.79
N LEU A 444 -0.46 -11.05 -6.18
CA LEU A 444 -0.74 -9.69 -6.66
C LEU A 444 -1.33 -8.80 -5.56
N GLY A 445 -1.36 -9.28 -4.31
CA GLY A 445 -1.98 -8.63 -3.18
C GLY A 445 -3.44 -9.03 -3.03
N ALA A 446 -4.30 -8.07 -2.72
CA ALA A 446 -5.73 -8.30 -2.55
C ALA A 446 -6.57 -7.15 -3.10
N PHE A 447 -7.86 -7.34 -3.29
CA PHE A 447 -8.75 -6.21 -3.54
C PHE A 447 -8.74 -5.22 -2.36
N GLY A 448 -8.86 -3.95 -2.67
CA GLY A 448 -9.03 -2.89 -1.68
C GLY A 448 -9.76 -1.70 -2.29
N HIS A 449 -9.60 -0.55 -1.66
CA HIS A 449 -9.96 0.74 -2.24
C HIS A 449 -8.76 1.35 -2.94
N VAL A 450 -9.00 2.14 -3.98
CA VAL A 450 -7.94 2.87 -4.67
C VAL A 450 -8.40 4.29 -5.00
N TRP A 451 -7.47 5.23 -4.93
CA TRP A 451 -7.63 6.58 -5.46
C TRP A 451 -7.25 6.60 -6.95
N ASP A 452 -8.12 7.07 -7.85
CA ASP A 452 -7.76 7.22 -9.26
C ASP A 452 -6.77 8.40 -9.47
N PRO A 453 -5.53 8.17 -9.92
CA PRO A 453 -4.57 9.26 -10.13
C PRO A 453 -4.88 10.14 -11.37
N GLY A 454 -5.95 9.84 -12.12
CA GLY A 454 -6.41 10.60 -13.29
C GLY A 454 -6.55 9.77 -14.56
N PHE A 455 -6.76 8.45 -14.44
CA PHE A 455 -7.06 7.57 -15.57
C PHE A 455 -8.47 7.78 -16.11
N PHE A 456 -9.40 8.13 -15.23
CA PHE A 456 -10.79 8.35 -15.59
C PHE A 456 -11.30 9.68 -15.03
N ASP A 457 -12.31 10.23 -15.72
CA ASP A 457 -12.87 11.55 -15.40
C ASP A 457 -13.95 11.49 -14.30
N ASP A 458 -14.45 10.29 -13.99
CA ASP A 458 -15.55 10.01 -13.06
C ASP A 458 -15.20 8.86 -12.12
N GLU A 459 -15.70 8.87 -10.88
CA GLU A 459 -15.39 7.87 -9.84
C GLU A 459 -13.92 7.88 -9.37
N GLN A 460 -13.61 8.84 -8.50
CA GLN A 460 -12.28 9.15 -7.96
C GLN A 460 -11.78 8.10 -6.95
N VAL A 461 -12.70 7.46 -6.22
CA VAL A 461 -12.38 6.39 -5.26
C VAL A 461 -13.36 5.25 -5.47
N PHE A 462 -12.85 4.04 -5.69
CA PHE A 462 -13.67 2.85 -5.86
C PHE A 462 -13.06 1.64 -5.15
N LYS A 463 -13.90 0.62 -4.95
CA LYS A 463 -13.62 -0.58 -4.14
C LYS A 463 -13.66 -1.82 -5.02
N ALA A 464 -12.54 -2.53 -5.09
CA ALA A 464 -12.29 -3.73 -5.90
C ALA A 464 -12.50 -3.56 -7.41
N PHE A 465 -13.68 -3.12 -7.83
CA PHE A 465 -14.04 -2.85 -9.21
C PHE A 465 -14.62 -1.44 -9.33
N ARG A 466 -14.27 -0.75 -10.40
CA ARG A 466 -14.94 0.47 -10.82
C ARG A 466 -16.37 0.16 -11.27
N SER A 467 -17.29 1.11 -11.11
CA SER A 467 -18.72 0.88 -11.34
C SER A 467 -19.11 0.41 -12.75
N ASP A 468 -18.28 0.69 -13.76
CA ASP A 468 -18.42 0.25 -15.14
C ASP A 468 -17.61 -1.02 -15.49
N GLY A 469 -16.70 -1.46 -14.60
CA GLY A 469 -15.79 -2.59 -14.83
C GLY A 469 -14.54 -2.27 -15.65
N ASP A 470 -14.25 -1.00 -15.91
CA ASP A 470 -13.11 -0.56 -16.71
C ASP A 470 -11.83 -0.33 -15.90
N ALA A 471 -11.89 -0.58 -14.58
CA ALA A 471 -10.72 -0.73 -13.74
C ALA A 471 -10.98 -1.64 -12.53
N ILE A 472 -9.89 -2.17 -11.98
CA ILE A 472 -9.88 -2.86 -10.69
C ILE A 472 -8.90 -2.21 -9.71
N ALA A 473 -9.20 -2.35 -8.42
CA ALA A 473 -8.44 -1.80 -7.31
C ALA A 473 -7.68 -2.92 -6.59
N LEU A 474 -6.40 -3.09 -6.92
CA LEU A 474 -5.51 -3.99 -6.22
C LEU A 474 -4.74 -3.24 -5.14
N TYR A 475 -4.56 -3.89 -4.00
CA TYR A 475 -3.79 -3.39 -2.87
C TYR A 475 -2.62 -4.32 -2.62
N PHE A 476 -1.40 -3.78 -2.62
CA PHE A 476 -0.16 -4.52 -2.44
C PHE A 476 0.87 -3.70 -1.66
N ASP A 477 1.94 -4.34 -1.22
CA ASP A 477 3.06 -3.66 -0.57
C ASP A 477 4.13 -3.20 -1.56
N HIS A 478 4.46 -1.91 -1.51
CA HIS A 478 5.47 -1.30 -2.35
C HIS A 478 6.91 -1.52 -1.86
N GLY A 479 7.11 -1.87 -0.58
CA GLY A 479 8.43 -1.76 0.06
C GLY A 479 8.80 -2.86 1.05
N THR A 480 7.98 -3.89 1.22
CA THR A 480 8.03 -5.00 2.22
C THR A 480 8.08 -4.59 3.70
N HIS A 481 8.53 -3.37 3.99
CA HIS A 481 8.58 -2.80 5.34
C HIS A 481 7.20 -2.87 6.01
N GLY A 482 6.14 -2.48 5.29
CA GLY A 482 4.77 -2.54 5.78
C GLY A 482 4.26 -3.97 6.01
N THR A 483 4.59 -4.92 5.15
CA THR A 483 4.26 -6.33 5.38
C THR A 483 4.94 -6.86 6.65
N ALA A 484 6.21 -6.50 6.87
CA ALA A 484 6.94 -6.89 8.06
C ALA A 484 6.35 -6.26 9.33
N THR A 485 5.99 -4.97 9.32
CA THR A 485 5.40 -4.30 10.48
C THR A 485 3.98 -4.77 10.76
N ALA A 486 3.18 -5.06 9.74
CA ALA A 486 1.89 -5.73 9.87
C ALA A 486 1.99 -7.12 10.51
N ALA A 487 3.02 -7.89 10.14
CA ALA A 487 3.25 -9.22 10.71
C ALA A 487 3.49 -9.16 12.23
N HIS A 488 4.21 -8.15 12.73
CA HIS A 488 4.38 -7.94 14.17
C HIS A 488 3.06 -7.70 14.91
N VAL A 489 2.06 -7.15 14.21
CA VAL A 489 0.74 -6.90 14.79
C VAL A 489 -0.12 -8.15 14.73
N ALA A 490 -0.40 -8.66 13.53
CA ALA A 490 -1.52 -9.59 13.31
C ALA A 490 -1.14 -10.86 12.55
N ALA A 491 0.16 -11.18 12.39
CA ALA A 491 0.52 -12.47 11.83
C ALA A 491 -0.10 -13.60 12.67
N ASN A 492 -0.80 -14.51 12.02
CA ASN A 492 -1.44 -15.63 12.68
C ASN A 492 -1.22 -16.86 11.84
N ASP A 493 -0.02 -17.42 12.01
CA ASP A 493 0.37 -18.55 11.20
C ASP A 493 0.30 -19.87 11.96
N THR A 494 -0.51 -20.78 11.42
CA THR A 494 -0.55 -22.18 11.86
C THR A 494 0.04 -23.13 10.80
N THR A 495 0.52 -22.59 9.67
CA THR A 495 0.82 -23.30 8.42
C THR A 495 2.21 -22.99 7.83
N THR A 496 2.73 -21.78 7.95
CA THR A 496 4.10 -21.40 7.55
C THR A 496 5.02 -21.51 8.75
N TRP A 497 6.09 -22.25 8.55
CA TRP A 497 7.11 -22.46 9.56
C TRP A 497 8.43 -21.91 9.02
N TYR A 498 8.98 -20.90 9.70
CA TYR A 498 10.28 -20.33 9.35
C TYR A 498 11.38 -21.21 9.90
N TYR A 499 12.30 -21.64 9.04
CA TYR A 499 13.46 -22.39 9.49
C TYR A 499 14.45 -21.44 10.16
N ASP A 500 14.61 -21.59 11.47
CA ASP A 500 15.66 -20.97 12.25
C ASP A 500 16.95 -21.81 12.08
N PRO A 501 17.94 -21.31 11.30
CA PRO A 501 19.17 -22.04 11.03
C PRO A 501 20.08 -22.11 12.27
N ASP A 502 19.96 -21.16 13.19
CA ASP A 502 20.82 -21.05 14.37
C ASP A 502 20.42 -22.08 15.42
N ASN A 503 19.12 -22.33 15.55
CA ASN A 503 18.58 -23.33 16.47
C ASN A 503 18.24 -24.67 15.79
N ASN A 504 18.31 -24.73 14.46
CA ASN A 504 17.94 -25.90 13.64
C ASN A 504 16.50 -26.37 13.96
N GLN A 505 15.58 -25.42 14.03
CA GLN A 505 14.16 -25.63 14.35
C GLN A 505 13.30 -24.86 13.36
N THR A 506 12.02 -25.22 13.28
CA THR A 506 11.06 -24.44 12.53
C THR A 506 10.12 -23.75 13.51
N ILE A 507 9.98 -22.43 13.39
CA ILE A 507 9.22 -21.58 14.30
C ILE A 507 8.03 -20.94 13.57
N ALA A 508 6.92 -20.78 14.28
CA ALA A 508 5.83 -19.91 13.86
C ALA A 508 6.07 -18.52 14.48
N LEU A 509 5.90 -17.47 13.68
CA LEU A 509 6.01 -16.10 14.13
C LEU A 509 4.60 -15.52 14.20
N GLU A 510 4.03 -15.52 15.41
CA GLU A 510 2.72 -14.94 15.69
C GLU A 510 2.89 -13.46 16.05
N GLY A 511 1.96 -12.62 15.59
CA GLY A 511 1.90 -11.21 15.97
C GLY A 511 1.44 -11.03 17.42
N VAL A 512 1.50 -9.79 17.92
CA VAL A 512 1.04 -9.45 19.27
C VAL A 512 -0.48 -9.60 19.43
N ALA A 513 -1.22 -9.38 18.34
CA ALA A 513 -2.68 -9.40 18.26
C ALA A 513 -3.14 -10.21 17.02
N PRO A 514 -2.92 -11.53 17.02
CA PRO A 514 -3.10 -12.42 15.86
C PRO A 514 -4.54 -12.51 15.33
N ASN A 515 -5.54 -12.11 16.12
CA ASN A 515 -6.96 -12.09 15.73
C ASN A 515 -7.47 -10.67 15.42
N ALA A 516 -6.58 -9.68 15.35
CA ALA A 516 -6.94 -8.33 14.89
C ALA A 516 -7.18 -8.30 13.37
N THR A 517 -8.05 -7.38 12.94
CA THR A 517 -8.23 -7.04 11.52
C THR A 517 -7.36 -5.84 11.17
N LEU A 518 -6.70 -5.86 10.02
CA LEU A 518 -5.87 -4.78 9.51
C LEU A 518 -6.59 -4.03 8.39
N ILE A 519 -6.84 -2.74 8.61
CA ILE A 519 -7.09 -1.79 7.51
C ILE A 519 -5.74 -1.23 7.12
N SER A 520 -5.17 -1.72 6.03
CA SER A 520 -3.83 -1.32 5.60
C SER A 520 -3.90 -0.17 4.61
N VAL A 521 -3.00 0.82 4.74
CA VAL A 521 -2.91 1.97 3.85
C VAL A 521 -1.50 2.16 3.31
N ALA A 522 -1.39 2.31 1.99
CA ALA A 522 -0.14 2.56 1.28
C ALA A 522 0.27 4.04 1.37
N SER A 523 1.26 4.32 2.22
CA SER A 523 1.68 5.64 2.70
C SER A 523 3.02 6.09 2.11
N ILE A 524 3.20 5.92 0.79
CA ILE A 524 4.50 6.13 0.11
C ILE A 524 4.69 7.52 -0.51
N THR A 525 3.73 8.43 -0.34
CA THR A 525 3.87 9.87 -0.65
C THR A 525 3.31 10.71 0.50
N ALA A 526 3.75 11.96 0.66
CA ALA A 526 3.26 12.83 1.74
C ALA A 526 1.73 13.02 1.72
N GLY A 527 1.15 13.25 0.55
CA GLY A 527 -0.29 13.36 0.38
C GLY A 527 -1.03 12.04 0.64
N ALA A 528 -0.45 10.92 0.21
CA ALA A 528 -0.99 9.59 0.49
C ALA A 528 -1.08 9.30 1.99
N ARG A 529 -0.09 9.72 2.80
CA ARG A 529 -0.13 9.49 4.26
C ARG A 529 -1.28 10.22 4.93
N LEU A 530 -1.49 11.49 4.57
CA LEU A 530 -2.55 12.32 5.16
C LEU A 530 -3.93 11.83 4.74
N ASN A 531 -4.13 11.62 3.44
CA ASN A 531 -5.35 11.03 2.89
C ASN A 531 -5.64 9.67 3.54
N GLY A 532 -4.61 8.83 3.64
CA GLY A 532 -4.69 7.54 4.30
C GLY A 532 -5.05 7.58 5.78
N HIS A 533 -4.56 8.59 6.51
CA HIS A 533 -4.93 8.81 7.91
C HIS A 533 -6.39 9.21 8.06
N LEU A 534 -6.88 10.11 7.19
CA LEU A 534 -8.30 10.47 7.16
C LEU A 534 -9.16 9.22 6.94
N TRP A 535 -8.77 8.36 6.00
CA TRP A 535 -9.45 7.10 5.72
C TRP A 535 -9.54 6.19 6.96
N VAL A 536 -8.43 5.83 7.61
CA VAL A 536 -8.47 4.96 8.81
C VAL A 536 -9.08 5.62 10.05
N CYS A 537 -9.32 6.94 10.01
CA CYS A 537 -10.10 7.69 11.00
C CYS A 537 -11.58 7.83 10.62
N GLY A 538 -12.00 7.16 9.55
CA GLY A 538 -13.38 7.09 9.09
C GLY A 538 -13.91 8.31 8.34
N PHE A 539 -13.05 8.96 7.57
CA PHE A 539 -13.43 10.02 6.65
C PHE A 539 -13.58 9.47 5.24
N ASP A 540 -14.73 9.75 4.63
CA ASP A 540 -15.00 9.50 3.21
C ASP A 540 -14.70 10.73 2.36
N TYR A 541 -14.47 10.50 1.07
CA TYR A 541 -14.25 11.54 0.09
C TYR A 541 -15.55 11.87 -0.69
N ASP A 542 -15.85 13.15 -0.86
CA ASP A 542 -16.92 13.64 -1.73
C ASP A 542 -16.34 14.25 -3.00
N GLU A 543 -16.52 13.57 -4.13
CA GLU A 543 -16.08 14.01 -5.47
C GLU A 543 -16.63 15.37 -5.91
N THR A 544 -17.85 15.71 -5.48
CA THR A 544 -18.50 16.96 -5.91
C THR A 544 -17.87 18.17 -5.24
N THR A 545 -17.58 18.05 -3.94
CA THR A 545 -17.01 19.13 -3.14
C THR A 545 -15.48 19.07 -3.07
N LYS A 546 -14.91 17.92 -3.45
CA LYS A 546 -13.50 17.52 -3.26
C LYS A 546 -13.09 17.51 -1.79
N GLU A 547 -14.03 17.31 -0.87
CA GLU A 547 -13.82 17.37 0.57
C GLU A 547 -13.85 15.98 1.20
N PHE A 548 -12.92 15.75 2.13
CA PHE A 548 -13.06 14.67 3.10
C PHE A 548 -14.03 15.07 4.21
N TYR A 549 -14.95 14.17 4.54
CA TYR A 549 -15.94 14.35 5.59
C TYR A 549 -16.03 13.09 6.46
N TYR A 550 -16.26 13.28 7.75
CA TYR A 550 -16.41 12.14 8.66
C TYR A 550 -17.71 11.39 8.39
N SER A 551 -17.61 10.08 8.22
CA SER A 551 -18.75 9.16 8.06
C SER A 551 -18.75 8.02 9.09
N GLY A 552 -17.59 7.72 9.69
CA GLY A 552 -17.38 6.58 10.58
C GLY A 552 -17.28 5.24 9.84
N ASN A 553 -17.32 5.24 8.51
CA ASN A 553 -16.96 4.06 7.72
C ASN A 553 -15.47 3.75 7.92
N HIS A 554 -14.99 2.52 7.72
CA HIS A 554 -13.55 2.15 7.74
C HIS A 554 -12.69 2.71 8.90
N GLU A 555 -13.34 3.05 10.02
CA GLU A 555 -12.72 3.59 11.22
C GLU A 555 -11.97 2.48 11.96
N SER A 556 -10.70 2.75 12.28
CA SER A 556 -9.86 1.88 13.09
C SER A 556 -9.93 2.26 14.57
N ASP A 557 -9.73 1.28 15.46
CA ASP A 557 -9.67 1.52 16.91
C ASP A 557 -8.37 2.24 17.31
N LEU A 558 -7.29 1.97 16.56
CA LEU A 558 -5.97 2.58 16.72
C LEU A 558 -5.19 2.48 15.42
N THR A 559 -4.18 3.33 15.24
CA THR A 559 -3.23 3.18 14.13
C THR A 559 -1.83 2.80 14.59
N THR A 560 -1.11 2.08 13.74
CA THR A 560 0.32 1.78 13.90
C THR A 560 1.11 2.38 12.74
N ASN A 561 2.21 3.06 13.06
CA ASN A 561 2.97 3.88 12.12
C ASN A 561 4.46 3.68 12.37
N SER A 562 5.12 2.88 11.53
CA SER A 562 6.56 2.62 11.61
C SER A 562 7.34 3.53 10.66
N TRP A 563 7.00 4.82 10.67
CA TRP A 563 7.64 5.85 9.88
C TRP A 563 7.60 7.18 10.65
N GLY A 564 8.47 8.11 10.25
CA GLY A 564 8.62 9.43 10.85
C GLY A 564 9.71 10.19 10.11
N TRP A 565 9.82 11.49 10.37
CA TRP A 565 10.79 12.34 9.67
C TRP A 565 11.61 13.15 10.65
N ILE A 566 12.91 13.28 10.38
CA ILE A 566 13.62 14.48 10.84
C ILE A 566 13.15 15.61 9.94
N THR A 567 12.43 16.54 10.54
CA THR A 567 11.96 17.71 9.82
C THR A 567 13.07 18.73 9.55
N THR A 568 12.98 19.39 8.39
CA THR A 568 13.82 20.55 8.04
C THR A 568 13.07 21.88 8.11
N LEU A 569 11.73 21.86 8.02
CA LEU A 569 10.86 23.03 8.16
C LEU A 569 10.38 23.14 9.60
N PHE A 570 10.50 24.31 10.22
CA PHE A 570 10.02 24.43 11.60
C PHE A 570 8.50 24.25 11.69
N SER A 571 7.74 24.67 10.67
CA SER A 571 6.27 24.55 10.66
C SER A 571 5.76 23.11 10.61
N GLU A 572 6.57 22.12 10.22
CA GLU A 572 6.16 20.71 10.29
C GLU A 572 5.89 20.28 11.73
N PHE A 573 6.58 20.84 12.72
CA PHE A 573 6.23 20.60 14.12
C PHE A 573 4.85 21.15 14.48
N ASP A 574 4.35 22.17 13.79
CA ASP A 574 3.02 22.73 14.00
C ASP A 574 1.98 21.90 13.23
N TYR A 575 1.95 21.99 11.89
CA TYR A 575 0.83 21.45 11.12
C TYR A 575 0.79 19.92 11.07
N LEU A 576 1.93 19.23 11.05
CA LEU A 576 1.93 17.77 11.12
C LEU A 576 1.49 17.38 12.52
N SER A 577 2.20 17.78 13.58
CA SER A 577 1.84 17.36 14.95
C SER A 577 0.38 17.67 15.31
N PHE A 578 -0.15 18.83 14.92
CA PHE A 578 -1.56 19.16 15.13
C PHE A 578 -2.51 18.26 14.37
N THR A 579 -2.16 17.83 13.15
CA THR A 579 -2.99 16.89 12.39
C THR A 579 -3.26 15.64 13.23
N TRP A 580 -2.21 15.00 13.77
CA TRP A 580 -2.39 13.82 14.63
C TRP A 580 -3.02 14.15 15.98
N THR A 581 -2.73 15.32 16.57
CA THR A 581 -3.43 15.76 17.79
C THR A 581 -4.95 15.85 17.56
N ILE A 582 -5.36 16.51 16.47
CA ILE A 582 -6.76 16.71 16.12
C ILE A 582 -7.46 15.38 15.82
N LEU A 583 -6.80 14.48 15.09
CA LEU A 583 -7.33 13.15 14.77
C LEU A 583 -7.45 12.26 16.04
N SER A 584 -6.66 12.51 17.08
CA SER A 584 -6.79 11.79 18.36
C SER A 584 -7.95 12.27 19.25
N VAL A 585 -8.56 13.44 18.98
CA VAL A 585 -9.50 14.07 19.94
C VAL A 585 -10.96 13.69 19.63
N PRO A 586 -11.67 13.06 20.60
CA PRO A 586 -13.08 12.71 20.46
C PRO A 586 -13.98 13.94 20.34
N ASP A 587 -15.08 13.81 19.60
CA ASP A 587 -16.15 14.79 19.38
C ASP A 587 -15.70 16.14 18.75
N TYR A 588 -14.38 16.34 18.51
CA TYR A 588 -13.85 17.59 17.97
C TYR A 588 -14.15 17.76 16.48
N LEU A 589 -13.89 16.75 15.64
CA LEU A 589 -14.12 16.84 14.19
C LEU A 589 -15.60 16.64 13.84
N HIS A 590 -16.27 15.70 14.51
CA HIS A 590 -17.70 15.40 14.37
C HIS A 590 -18.27 14.93 15.71
N GLU A 591 -19.55 15.13 15.99
CA GLU A 591 -20.17 14.77 17.30
C GLU A 591 -20.16 13.27 17.63
N ASP A 592 -20.02 12.45 16.59
CA ASP A 592 -19.91 10.98 16.71
C ASP A 592 -18.46 10.48 16.61
N TYR A 593 -17.49 11.35 16.29
CA TYR A 593 -16.10 10.92 16.09
C TYR A 593 -15.44 10.51 17.41
N PRO A 594 -15.00 9.25 17.59
CA PRO A 594 -14.47 8.81 18.87
C PRO A 594 -13.02 9.24 19.13
N GLY A 595 -12.32 9.78 18.13
CA GLY A 595 -10.86 9.98 18.18
C GLY A 595 -10.11 8.65 18.05
N VAL A 596 -8.95 8.66 17.39
CA VAL A 596 -8.15 7.45 17.16
C VAL A 596 -6.81 7.53 17.87
N LEU A 597 -6.42 6.48 18.58
CA LEU A 597 -5.07 6.42 19.17
C LEU A 597 -4.04 6.13 18.08
N HIS A 598 -3.13 7.07 17.84
CA HIS A 598 -2.04 6.89 16.89
C HIS A 598 -0.77 6.42 17.60
N VAL A 599 -0.27 5.23 17.26
CA VAL A 599 0.98 4.67 17.75
C VAL A 599 2.07 4.91 16.71
N CYS A 600 3.11 5.67 17.08
CA CYS A 600 4.17 6.10 16.17
C CYS A 600 5.54 5.66 16.66
N SER A 601 6.40 5.21 15.77
CA SER A 601 7.81 4.98 16.12
C SER A 601 8.49 6.31 16.53
N ALA A 602 9.46 6.23 17.44
CA ALA A 602 10.23 7.40 17.87
C ALA A 602 11.27 7.89 16.84
N GLY A 603 11.52 7.12 15.77
CA GLY A 603 12.61 7.33 14.83
C GLY A 603 13.87 6.53 15.17
N ASN A 604 14.81 6.46 14.23
CA ASN A 604 16.04 5.69 14.28
C ASN A 604 17.32 6.55 14.13
N GLU A 605 17.24 7.86 14.37
CA GLU A 605 18.30 8.83 14.10
C GLU A 605 19.30 9.00 15.25
N GLY A 606 19.24 8.07 16.20
CA GLY A 606 20.25 7.84 17.23
C GLY A 606 20.11 8.74 18.46
N ALA A 607 21.11 8.64 19.34
CA ALA A 607 21.12 9.24 20.68
C ALA A 607 21.38 10.76 20.71
N GLY A 608 21.18 11.45 19.59
CA GLY A 608 21.27 12.91 19.52
C GLY A 608 20.22 13.60 20.41
N PHE A 609 20.37 14.90 20.63
CA PHE A 609 19.33 15.69 21.30
C PHE A 609 18.26 16.11 20.29
N MET A 610 16.97 16.05 20.68
CA MET A 610 15.82 16.39 19.82
C MET A 610 15.78 15.63 18.48
N THR A 611 15.95 14.30 18.53
CA THR A 611 15.89 13.43 17.34
C THR A 611 14.49 12.88 17.05
N ILE A 612 13.52 13.08 17.94
CA ILE A 612 12.12 12.70 17.71
C ILE A 612 11.45 13.78 16.85
N GLY A 613 10.93 13.40 15.68
CA GLY A 613 10.18 14.28 14.79
C GLY A 613 8.70 13.88 14.64
N PRO A 614 7.91 14.67 13.90
CA PRO A 614 6.52 14.35 13.59
C PRO A 614 6.40 13.04 12.77
N PRO A 615 5.33 12.25 12.96
CA PRO A 615 4.21 12.48 13.88
C PRO A 615 4.49 12.09 15.34
N GLY A 616 5.61 11.41 15.64
CA GLY A 616 5.97 10.97 16.99
C GLY A 616 6.27 12.10 17.99
N ALA A 617 6.38 13.34 17.54
CA ALA A 617 6.51 14.52 18.41
C ALA A 617 5.16 15.09 18.88
N SER A 618 4.03 14.65 18.32
CA SER A 618 2.69 15.14 18.71
C SER A 618 2.33 14.75 20.15
N ALA A 619 1.66 15.65 20.87
CA ALA A 619 1.28 15.45 22.26
C ALA A 619 0.26 14.31 22.47
N ALA A 620 -0.57 14.03 21.45
CA ALA A 620 -1.64 13.04 21.54
C ALA A 620 -1.28 11.67 20.91
N THR A 621 -0.04 11.48 20.46
CA THR A 621 0.42 10.20 19.90
C THR A 621 1.12 9.36 20.96
N LEU A 622 1.05 8.03 20.83
CA LEU A 622 1.85 7.10 21.61
C LEU A 622 3.17 6.85 20.88
N THR A 623 4.22 7.50 21.33
CA THR A 623 5.55 7.38 20.71
C THR A 623 6.36 6.22 21.32
N VAL A 624 6.78 5.29 20.47
CA VAL A 624 7.43 4.03 20.85
C VAL A 624 8.91 4.06 20.47
N GLY A 625 9.78 4.06 21.49
CA GLY A 625 11.21 3.86 21.30
C GLY A 625 11.57 2.37 21.20
N ALA A 626 12.60 2.02 20.43
CA ALA A 626 13.10 0.66 20.32
C ALA A 626 14.21 0.38 21.35
N SER A 627 14.20 -0.81 21.94
CA SER A 627 15.32 -1.34 22.74
C SER A 627 15.64 -2.75 22.24
N PRO A 628 16.91 -3.08 21.98
CA PRO A 628 17.29 -4.47 21.82
C PRO A 628 17.08 -5.19 23.16
N GLU A 629 16.64 -6.44 23.11
CA GLU A 629 16.53 -7.27 24.30
C GLU A 629 17.92 -7.49 24.91
N SER A 630 18.04 -7.32 26.23
CA SER A 630 19.31 -7.54 26.96
C SER A 630 19.64 -9.02 27.19
N GLN A 631 19.07 -9.93 26.38
CA GLN A 631 19.45 -11.34 26.38
C GLN A 631 20.60 -11.53 25.40
N TRP A 632 21.81 -11.51 25.97
CA TRP A 632 23.00 -11.89 25.22
C TRP A 632 23.04 -13.41 25.12
N LEU A 633 22.98 -13.93 23.90
CA LEU A 633 23.49 -15.27 23.61
C LEU A 633 25.01 -15.22 23.85
N GLU A 634 25.44 -15.58 25.05
CA GLU A 634 26.84 -15.88 25.31
C GLU A 634 27.17 -17.15 24.50
N TYR A 635 27.71 -16.98 23.28
CA TYR A 635 28.39 -18.06 22.59
C TYR A 635 29.57 -18.48 23.48
N LEU A 636 29.34 -19.46 24.34
CA LEU A 636 30.39 -20.14 25.10
C LEU A 636 31.22 -21.00 24.14
N TYR A 637 32.06 -20.34 23.35
CA TYR A 637 33.26 -20.93 22.75
C TYR A 637 34.43 -19.95 22.80
N GLY A 638 35.03 -19.86 24.00
CA GLY A 638 36.29 -19.17 24.25
C GLY A 638 36.58 -19.12 25.75
N PRO A 639 37.84 -19.26 26.22
CA PRO A 639 38.11 -19.27 27.64
C PRO A 639 37.78 -17.90 28.24
N THR A 640 36.99 -17.93 29.33
CA THR A 640 36.63 -16.80 30.20
C THR A 640 37.75 -15.75 30.28
N GLN A 641 37.49 -14.57 29.73
CA GLN A 641 38.29 -13.37 30.01
C GLN A 641 37.70 -12.70 31.26
N PRO A 642 38.47 -12.54 32.34
CA PRO A 642 38.01 -11.80 33.50
C PRO A 642 38.15 -10.30 33.17
N TYR A 643 37.05 -9.58 33.03
CA TYR A 643 37.08 -8.13 33.09
C TYR A 643 36.57 -7.67 34.45
N GLU A 644 37.53 -7.38 35.33
CA GLU A 644 37.35 -6.41 36.41
C GLU A 644 37.23 -5.01 35.81
N GLY A 645 36.37 -4.18 36.43
CA GLY A 645 36.07 -2.80 36.04
C GLY A 645 37.26 -1.83 36.10
N PRO A 646 37.00 -0.54 35.89
CA PRO A 646 36.20 0.24 36.85
C PRO A 646 34.88 0.78 36.35
#